data_AF-A0A3A0EX38-F1
#
_entry.id   AF-A0A3A0EX38-F1
#
_cell.length_a   1.000
_cell.length_b   1.000
_cell.length_c   1.000
_cell.angle_alpha   90.00
_cell.angle_beta   90.00
_cell.angle_gamma   90.00
#
_symmetry.space_group_name_H-M   'P 1'
#
loop_
_entity.id
_entity.type
_entity.pdbx_description
1 polymer ?
#
loop_
_entity_poly.entity_id
_entity_poly.type
_entity_poly.pdbx_seq_one_letter_code
_entity_poly.pdbx_strand_id
1 'polypeptide(L)'
;MNVLEVQVQLGERAYPIRIGAALLDGDESLAALASGRQVAVVSNDTVAALYLARLRRSLRDASVVETILVPDGEAHKNQASLDIVLDRLLERRFDRRCLLVALGGGVIGDLTGFAAAIYQRGVDFVQVPTTLLAQVDSSVGGKTAINHPRGKNMIGAFHQPKLVLTDVETLRSLPPRELSAGLAEMIKHGAIADLDYFASLERDMKALLRCEAAPMRDAIRRSCEIKAEVVAHDERESGRRALLNFGHTFGHAIETGSGYGRWLHGEAVGTGMLMAADLSRRLSMLDAASCARLSEVVGAARLPLRAPRWPAGRWLDLMSVDKKAEQGTPNFVLLEALGRATVRRVPPGPLAETFAAFAGDGDSDGDGDGDAADPASSRGRRFPTPKSATRSEFQRDRDRIVHCTAFRRLEYKTQVFVNHEGDLFRTRLTHSIEVAQIARSVARCLRLDEDLVEAIALAHDLGHTPFGHAGQDELDACMKPWGGFEHNLQSLRVVDELEQRYAGHDGLNLCFETREGILKHCSVERARGLGEIGERFLARRQPSLEAQVANRADEIAYNNHDVDDGLRSGLLRIEALVDVRLFGRHCREVRKAYPALAGRRLVHETIRRMIDELVTDLVAETARRIREAAVHSVDDVRAAPALAGFSERVHAESAELKRFLHGHLYEHERVLAVMRRARGIVAELFARYRADPSLLPEEHRERVDRLGERAIADYIAGMTDRFAVREHLRLAGADPDGLGGGDVLGAASEASP
;
A
#
# COMPACT_ATOMS: atom_id res chain seq x y z
N MET A 1 43.38 0.24 0.51
CA MET A 1 42.02 0.12 1.06
C MET A 1 42.07 -0.88 2.19
N ASN A 2 41.58 -0.54 3.40
CA ASN A 2 41.72 -1.40 4.57
C ASN A 2 40.54 -2.39 4.62
N VAL A 3 40.71 -3.54 3.98
CA VAL A 3 39.76 -4.67 3.96
C VAL A 3 40.01 -5.51 5.21
N LEU A 4 38.95 -5.82 5.95
CA LEU A 4 38.99 -6.68 7.11
C LEU A 4 38.51 -8.08 6.73
N GLU A 5 38.97 -9.09 7.45
CA GLU A 5 38.59 -10.47 7.20
C GLU A 5 38.21 -11.16 8.51
N VAL A 6 37.07 -11.86 8.52
CA VAL A 6 36.61 -12.71 9.62
C VAL A 6 36.55 -14.15 9.11
N GLN A 7 37.18 -15.07 9.83
CA GLN A 7 37.20 -16.48 9.46
C GLN A 7 36.14 -17.25 10.26
N VAL A 8 35.19 -17.87 9.55
CA VAL A 8 34.18 -18.75 10.17
C VAL A 8 34.76 -20.16 10.30
N GLN A 9 35.05 -20.60 11.52
CA GLN A 9 35.72 -21.87 11.78
C GLN A 9 34.71 -23.03 11.84
N LEU A 10 34.65 -23.84 10.79
CA LEU A 10 33.78 -25.02 10.68
C LEU A 10 34.53 -26.27 10.17
N GLY A 11 35.81 -26.38 10.51
CA GLY A 11 36.71 -27.43 10.02
C GLY A 11 36.96 -27.27 8.52
N GLU A 12 36.79 -28.35 7.75
CA GLU A 12 36.97 -28.36 6.29
C GLU A 12 36.01 -27.43 5.53
N ARG A 13 34.97 -26.92 6.20
CA ARG A 13 33.97 -26.01 5.64
C ARG A 13 34.19 -24.55 6.06
N ALA A 14 35.38 -24.22 6.57
CA ALA A 14 35.73 -22.85 6.91
C ALA A 14 35.69 -21.93 5.68
N TYR A 15 35.28 -20.68 5.89
CA TYR A 15 35.22 -19.67 4.84
C TYR A 15 35.51 -18.26 5.37
N PRO A 16 36.12 -17.40 4.54
CA PRO A 16 36.32 -15.99 4.85
C PRO A 16 35.04 -15.16 4.64
N ILE A 17 34.87 -14.17 5.52
CA ILE A 17 34.00 -13.01 5.32
C ILE A 17 34.91 -11.81 5.11
N ARG A 18 34.91 -11.24 3.92
CA ARG A 18 35.71 -10.06 3.56
C ARG A 18 34.84 -8.81 3.65
N ILE A 19 35.30 -7.80 4.38
CA ILE A 19 34.50 -6.62 4.76
C ILE A 19 35.28 -5.36 4.42
N GLY A 20 34.72 -4.51 3.57
CA GLY A 20 35.42 -3.33 3.09
C GLY A 20 34.55 -2.45 2.21
N ALA A 21 35.13 -1.38 1.67
CA ALA A 21 34.50 -0.52 0.68
C ALA A 21 35.03 -0.86 -0.72
N ALA A 22 34.17 -0.76 -1.73
CA ALA A 22 34.49 -0.99 -3.15
C ALA A 22 35.01 -2.41 -3.44
N LEU A 23 34.58 -3.40 -2.66
CA LEU A 23 34.92 -4.81 -2.89
C LEU A 23 34.27 -5.37 -4.15
N LEU A 24 33.16 -4.78 -4.62
CA LEU A 24 32.54 -5.21 -5.88
C LEU A 24 33.37 -4.85 -7.11
N ASP A 25 34.38 -3.98 -6.99
CA ASP A 25 35.15 -3.45 -8.11
C ASP A 25 36.42 -4.28 -8.42
N GLY A 26 36.30 -5.61 -8.37
CA GLY A 26 37.38 -6.55 -8.72
C GLY A 26 38.07 -7.19 -7.53
N ASP A 27 37.32 -7.79 -6.60
CA ASP A 27 37.90 -8.60 -5.52
C ASP A 27 38.59 -9.86 -6.05
N GLU A 28 39.87 -10.02 -5.71
CA GLU A 28 40.72 -11.11 -6.18
C GLU A 28 40.36 -12.47 -5.56
N SER A 29 39.75 -12.51 -4.38
CA SER A 29 39.31 -13.78 -3.79
C SER A 29 38.11 -14.36 -4.55
N LEU A 30 37.16 -13.51 -4.97
CA LEU A 30 36.09 -13.93 -5.86
C LEU A 30 36.61 -14.29 -7.26
N ALA A 31 37.56 -13.52 -7.80
CA ALA A 31 38.18 -13.85 -9.10
C ALA A 31 38.87 -15.22 -9.09
N ALA A 32 39.63 -15.53 -8.04
CA ALA A 32 40.25 -16.83 -7.87
C ALA A 32 39.23 -17.97 -7.77
N LEU A 33 38.12 -17.76 -7.06
CA LEU A 33 37.04 -18.75 -6.97
C LEU A 33 36.29 -18.96 -8.29
N ALA A 34 36.18 -17.93 -9.12
CA ALA A 34 35.45 -17.94 -10.39
C ALA A 34 36.29 -18.43 -11.59
N SER A 35 37.62 -18.30 -11.52
CA SER A 35 38.54 -18.57 -12.62
C SER A 35 38.32 -19.95 -13.28
N GLY A 36 38.05 -19.95 -14.58
CA GLY A 36 37.83 -21.15 -15.41
C GLY A 36 36.49 -21.87 -15.20
N ARG A 37 35.63 -21.41 -14.29
CA ARG A 37 34.35 -22.07 -13.94
C ARG A 37 33.16 -21.43 -14.65
N GLN A 38 32.07 -22.19 -14.77
CA GLN A 38 30.76 -21.63 -15.10
C GLN A 38 30.20 -20.94 -13.85
N VAL A 39 29.87 -19.66 -13.96
CA VAL A 39 29.36 -18.83 -12.85
C VAL A 39 27.93 -18.40 -13.13
N ALA A 40 27.04 -18.60 -12.16
CA ALA A 40 25.66 -18.13 -12.21
C ALA A 40 25.45 -17.05 -11.15
N VAL A 41 25.23 -15.81 -11.57
CA VAL A 41 24.89 -14.71 -10.66
C VAL A 41 23.37 -14.65 -10.52
N VAL A 42 22.88 -14.92 -9.31
CA VAL A 42 21.45 -14.84 -8.96
C VAL A 42 21.21 -13.51 -8.24
N SER A 43 20.22 -12.75 -8.71
CA SER A 43 19.84 -11.42 -8.18
C SER A 43 18.37 -11.15 -8.46
N ASN A 44 17.85 -10.01 -8.00
CA ASN A 44 16.61 -9.41 -8.51
C ASN A 44 16.91 -8.22 -9.44
N ASP A 45 15.87 -7.68 -10.09
CA ASP A 45 16.00 -6.55 -11.03
C ASP A 45 16.56 -5.29 -10.35
N THR A 46 16.09 -4.98 -9.13
CA THR A 46 16.51 -3.82 -8.33
C THR A 46 18.02 -3.80 -8.09
N VAL A 47 18.54 -4.88 -7.52
CA VAL A 47 19.95 -5.03 -7.12
C VAL A 47 20.86 -5.22 -8.34
N ALA A 48 20.39 -5.97 -9.34
CA ALA A 48 21.18 -6.21 -10.54
C ALA A 48 21.47 -4.92 -11.30
N ALA A 49 20.47 -4.03 -11.42
CA ALA A 49 20.62 -2.72 -12.05
C ALA A 49 21.70 -1.85 -11.37
N LEU A 50 21.87 -2.01 -10.04
CA LEU A 50 22.82 -1.22 -9.25
C LEU A 50 24.24 -1.79 -9.28
N TYR A 51 24.38 -3.12 -9.17
CA TYR A 51 25.65 -3.73 -8.77
C TYR A 51 26.19 -4.83 -9.68
N LEU A 52 25.37 -5.40 -10.57
CA LEU A 52 25.80 -6.52 -11.41
C LEU A 52 27.02 -6.15 -12.27
N ALA A 53 27.01 -4.94 -12.85
CA ALA A 53 28.11 -4.47 -13.68
C ALA A 53 29.43 -4.32 -12.92
N ARG A 54 29.36 -3.90 -11.64
CA ARG A 54 30.54 -3.81 -10.75
C ARG A 54 31.04 -5.22 -10.44
N LEU A 55 30.16 -6.08 -9.89
CA LEU A 55 30.50 -7.46 -9.52
C LEU A 55 31.14 -8.26 -10.66
N ARG A 56 30.67 -8.09 -11.91
CA ARG A 56 31.22 -8.77 -13.09
C ARG A 56 32.71 -8.54 -13.30
N ARG A 57 33.30 -7.46 -12.76
CA ARG A 57 34.75 -7.21 -12.80
C ARG A 57 35.54 -8.28 -12.06
N SER A 58 34.99 -8.83 -10.98
CA SER A 58 35.55 -9.95 -10.24
C SER A 58 35.31 -11.31 -10.91
N LEU A 59 34.53 -11.37 -12.00
CA LEU A 59 34.17 -12.60 -12.71
C LEU A 59 34.81 -12.69 -14.11
N ARG A 60 35.77 -11.81 -14.41
CA ARG A 60 36.42 -11.65 -15.72
C ARG A 60 37.06 -12.93 -16.26
N ASP A 61 37.57 -13.78 -15.37
CA ASP A 61 38.31 -15.01 -15.70
C ASP A 61 37.42 -16.27 -15.64
N ALA A 62 36.11 -16.11 -15.43
CA ALA A 62 35.14 -17.21 -15.51
C ALA A 62 35.01 -17.71 -16.96
N SER A 63 34.79 -19.02 -17.13
CA SER A 63 34.60 -19.57 -18.49
C SER A 63 33.25 -19.18 -19.10
N VAL A 64 32.21 -19.07 -18.26
CA VAL A 64 30.88 -18.57 -18.62
C VAL A 64 30.31 -17.81 -17.44
N VAL A 65 29.64 -16.68 -17.69
CA VAL A 65 28.86 -15.95 -16.67
C VAL A 65 27.41 -15.84 -17.12
N GLU A 66 26.50 -16.53 -16.43
CA GLU A 66 25.06 -16.40 -16.62
C GLU A 66 24.47 -15.50 -15.53
N THR A 67 23.50 -14.66 -15.87
CA THR A 67 22.73 -13.88 -14.90
C THR A 67 21.31 -14.39 -14.84
N ILE A 68 20.84 -14.67 -13.62
CA ILE A 68 19.52 -15.20 -13.34
C ILE A 68 18.81 -14.17 -12.46
N LEU A 69 17.72 -13.60 -12.97
CA LEU A 69 16.91 -12.62 -12.26
C LEU A 69 15.64 -13.29 -11.74
N VAL A 70 15.38 -13.13 -10.45
CA VAL A 70 14.14 -13.55 -9.80
C VAL A 70 13.36 -12.31 -9.32
N PRO A 71 12.03 -12.37 -9.18
CA PRO A 71 11.27 -11.23 -8.71
C PRO A 71 11.68 -10.80 -7.29
N ASP A 72 11.58 -9.50 -7.01
CA ASP A 72 12.02 -8.89 -5.74
C ASP A 72 10.97 -9.04 -4.63
N GLY A 73 11.43 -9.24 -3.38
CA GLY A 73 10.60 -9.27 -2.18
C GLY A 73 10.43 -10.64 -1.51
N GLU A 74 10.12 -10.65 -0.22
CA GLU A 74 9.95 -11.85 0.62
C GLU A 74 8.84 -12.80 0.09
N ALA A 75 7.80 -12.26 -0.55
CA ALA A 75 6.73 -13.05 -1.17
C ALA A 75 7.25 -13.99 -2.26
N HIS A 76 8.37 -13.63 -2.89
CA HIS A 76 9.02 -14.41 -3.95
C HIS A 76 10.10 -15.35 -3.43
N LYS A 77 10.33 -15.40 -2.11
CA LYS A 77 11.19 -16.40 -1.47
C LYS A 77 10.48 -17.75 -1.36
N ASN A 78 10.16 -18.38 -2.50
CA ASN A 78 9.31 -19.56 -2.57
C ASN A 78 9.81 -20.56 -3.62
N GLN A 79 9.11 -21.68 -3.78
CA GLN A 79 9.46 -22.75 -4.72
C GLN A 79 9.52 -22.28 -6.18
N ALA A 80 8.62 -21.39 -6.61
CA ALA A 80 8.60 -20.94 -8.00
C ALA A 80 9.87 -20.16 -8.38
N SER A 81 10.38 -19.30 -7.48
CA SER A 81 11.65 -18.62 -7.70
C SER A 81 12.86 -19.55 -7.64
N LEU A 82 12.78 -20.62 -6.84
CA LEU A 82 13.82 -21.64 -6.80
C LEU A 82 13.88 -22.39 -8.14
N ASP A 83 12.72 -22.73 -8.70
CA ASP A 83 12.61 -23.42 -9.99
C ASP A 83 13.20 -22.57 -11.12
N ILE A 84 12.99 -21.23 -11.13
CA ILE A 84 13.65 -20.33 -12.10
C ILE A 84 15.17 -20.51 -12.11
N VAL A 85 15.79 -20.61 -10.93
CA VAL A 85 17.24 -20.79 -10.79
C VAL A 85 17.65 -22.16 -11.30
N LEU A 86 16.97 -23.23 -10.85
CA LEU A 86 17.30 -24.60 -11.23
C LEU A 86 17.12 -24.84 -12.74
N ASP A 87 16.03 -24.37 -13.32
CA ASP A 87 15.71 -24.50 -14.74
C ASP A 87 16.80 -23.83 -15.57
N ARG A 88 17.19 -22.60 -15.23
CA ARG A 88 18.23 -21.90 -15.99
C ARG A 88 19.59 -22.60 -15.89
N LEU A 89 19.95 -23.16 -14.74
CA LEU A 89 21.18 -23.94 -14.59
C LEU A 89 21.16 -25.22 -15.45
N LEU A 90 20.02 -25.91 -15.54
CA LEU A 90 19.84 -27.09 -16.39
C LEU A 90 19.85 -26.75 -17.88
N GLU A 91 19.13 -25.70 -18.28
CA GLU A 91 19.09 -25.19 -19.66
C GLU A 91 20.49 -24.86 -20.19
N ARG A 92 21.29 -24.18 -19.36
CA ARG A 92 22.67 -23.79 -19.68
C ARG A 92 23.69 -24.89 -19.44
N ARG A 93 23.27 -26.07 -18.98
CA ARG A 93 24.11 -27.25 -18.71
C ARG A 93 25.29 -26.92 -17.79
N PHE A 94 25.01 -26.28 -16.67
CA PHE A 94 26.00 -26.06 -15.63
C PHE A 94 26.45 -27.40 -15.03
N ASP A 95 27.76 -27.59 -14.82
CA ASP A 95 28.31 -28.81 -14.24
C ASP A 95 28.46 -28.71 -12.70
N ARG A 96 28.97 -29.79 -12.07
CA ARG A 96 29.17 -29.83 -10.59
C ARG A 96 30.27 -28.90 -10.08
N ARG A 97 31.12 -28.39 -10.97
CA ARG A 97 32.17 -27.44 -10.65
C ARG A 97 31.70 -26.00 -10.86
N CYS A 98 30.43 -25.76 -11.18
CA CYS A 98 29.92 -24.41 -11.28
C CYS A 98 30.00 -23.66 -9.94
N LEU A 99 29.85 -22.34 -10.01
CA LEU A 99 29.81 -21.44 -8.87
C LEU A 99 28.54 -20.60 -8.93
N LEU A 100 27.71 -20.65 -7.89
CA LEU A 100 26.58 -19.73 -7.74
C LEU A 100 27.03 -18.49 -6.95
N VAL A 101 26.61 -17.30 -7.38
CA VAL A 101 26.90 -16.03 -6.69
C VAL A 101 25.58 -15.36 -6.34
N ALA A 102 25.29 -15.25 -5.05
CA ALA A 102 24.09 -14.61 -4.54
C ALA A 102 24.34 -13.10 -4.36
N LEU A 103 23.87 -12.29 -5.30
CA LEU A 103 23.99 -10.83 -5.25
C LEU A 103 22.66 -10.23 -4.78
N GLY A 104 22.57 -9.81 -3.52
CA GLY A 104 21.35 -9.22 -2.99
C GLY A 104 21.23 -9.28 -1.46
N GLY A 105 20.02 -9.04 -0.95
CA GLY A 105 19.70 -9.20 0.47
C GLY A 105 19.50 -10.67 0.89
N GLY A 106 18.98 -10.88 2.10
CA GLY A 106 18.80 -12.20 2.68
C GLY A 106 17.89 -13.13 1.88
N VAL A 107 16.88 -12.59 1.17
CA VAL A 107 16.01 -13.36 0.26
C VAL A 107 16.83 -14.05 -0.83
N ILE A 108 17.67 -13.28 -1.54
CA ILE A 108 18.53 -13.81 -2.62
C ILE A 108 19.58 -14.76 -2.03
N GLY A 109 20.17 -14.41 -0.89
CA GLY A 109 21.15 -15.24 -0.18
C GLY A 109 20.61 -16.63 0.13
N ASP A 110 19.44 -16.70 0.77
CA ASP A 110 18.81 -17.96 1.17
C ASP A 110 18.33 -18.78 -0.02
N LEU A 111 17.69 -18.14 -1.00
CA LEU A 111 17.21 -18.79 -2.22
C LEU A 111 18.37 -19.42 -3.01
N THR A 112 19.42 -18.63 -3.25
CA THR A 112 20.59 -19.06 -4.03
C THR A 112 21.40 -20.11 -3.28
N GLY A 113 21.56 -19.94 -1.97
CA GLY A 113 22.23 -20.92 -1.13
C GLY A 113 21.50 -22.26 -1.12
N PHE A 114 20.15 -22.24 -1.08
CA PHE A 114 19.36 -23.46 -1.13
C PHE A 114 19.41 -24.11 -2.52
N ALA A 115 19.35 -23.31 -3.59
CA ALA A 115 19.57 -23.79 -4.96
C ALA A 115 20.94 -24.47 -5.10
N ALA A 116 21.99 -23.87 -4.55
CA ALA A 116 23.34 -24.44 -4.55
C ALA A 116 23.43 -25.74 -3.75
N ALA A 117 22.67 -25.87 -2.65
CA ALA A 117 22.66 -27.07 -1.82
C ALA A 117 22.04 -28.28 -2.55
N ILE A 118 21.02 -28.05 -3.39
CA ILE A 118 20.26 -29.14 -4.03
C ILE A 118 20.66 -29.39 -5.48
N TYR A 119 21.16 -28.37 -6.21
CA TYR A 119 21.58 -28.52 -7.59
C TYR A 119 22.74 -29.51 -7.68
N GLN A 120 22.53 -30.59 -8.45
CA GLN A 120 23.44 -31.74 -8.53
C GLN A 120 23.89 -32.31 -7.16
N ARG A 121 23.06 -32.15 -6.12
CA ARG A 121 23.30 -32.54 -4.72
C ARG A 121 24.40 -31.73 -4.01
N GLY A 122 24.67 -30.53 -4.48
CA GLY A 122 25.62 -29.61 -3.86
C GLY A 122 26.62 -29.08 -4.87
N VAL A 123 26.63 -27.77 -5.03
CA VAL A 123 27.66 -26.99 -5.73
C VAL A 123 28.13 -25.85 -4.85
N ASP A 124 29.28 -25.27 -5.18
CA ASP A 124 29.82 -24.14 -4.44
C ASP A 124 28.97 -22.89 -4.67
N PHE A 125 28.90 -22.04 -3.64
CA PHE A 125 28.32 -20.71 -3.79
C PHE A 125 29.08 -19.65 -2.97
N VAL A 126 28.90 -18.40 -3.37
CA VAL A 126 29.41 -17.19 -2.71
C VAL A 126 28.24 -16.29 -2.36
N GLN A 127 28.29 -15.66 -1.19
CA GLN A 127 27.35 -14.60 -0.83
C GLN A 127 27.95 -13.22 -1.07
N VAL A 128 27.17 -12.34 -1.69
CA VAL A 128 27.47 -10.93 -1.88
C VAL A 128 26.31 -10.11 -1.29
N PRO A 129 26.24 -10.00 0.05
CA PRO A 129 25.12 -9.38 0.74
C PRO A 129 25.08 -7.86 0.53
N THR A 130 23.94 -7.34 0.07
CA THR A 130 23.74 -5.90 -0.24
C THR A 130 22.79 -5.17 0.71
N THR A 131 22.29 -5.85 1.75
CA THR A 131 21.52 -5.23 2.84
C THR A 131 22.27 -5.39 4.15
N LEU A 132 22.12 -4.43 5.07
CA LEU A 132 22.85 -4.49 6.34
C LEU A 132 22.49 -5.74 7.14
N LEU A 133 21.21 -6.10 7.18
CA LEU A 133 20.72 -7.33 7.81
C LEU A 133 21.42 -8.58 7.23
N ALA A 134 21.57 -8.65 5.91
CA ALA A 134 22.26 -9.78 5.29
C ALA A 134 23.76 -9.80 5.61
N GLN A 135 24.40 -8.63 5.67
CA GLN A 135 25.82 -8.47 5.96
C GLN A 135 26.18 -8.90 7.39
N VAL A 136 25.31 -8.66 8.37
CA VAL A 136 25.59 -8.95 9.79
C VAL A 136 24.98 -10.26 10.27
N ASP A 137 23.91 -10.73 9.61
CA ASP A 137 23.15 -11.89 10.06
C ASP A 137 23.07 -12.96 8.97
N SER A 138 22.19 -12.85 7.97
CA SER A 138 21.82 -14.01 7.12
C SER A 138 22.97 -14.61 6.30
N SER A 139 24.03 -13.85 6.04
CA SER A 139 25.21 -14.37 5.32
C SER A 139 26.15 -15.24 6.14
N VAL A 140 25.95 -15.29 7.46
CA VAL A 140 26.79 -16.05 8.39
C VAL A 140 25.97 -17.18 9.01
N GLY A 141 26.48 -18.42 8.88
CA GLY A 141 25.92 -19.59 9.56
C GLY A 141 25.18 -20.60 8.68
N GLY A 142 25.21 -20.43 7.36
CA GLY A 142 24.88 -21.46 6.37
C GLY A 142 23.42 -21.92 6.33
N LYS A 143 22.51 -21.24 7.02
CA LYS A 143 21.08 -21.52 6.87
C LYS A 143 20.62 -20.96 5.53
N THR A 144 20.00 -21.82 4.73
CA THR A 144 19.43 -21.46 3.44
C THR A 144 18.03 -22.05 3.36
N ALA A 145 17.05 -21.29 2.90
CA ALA A 145 15.66 -21.75 2.91
C ALA A 145 14.77 -20.96 1.94
N ILE A 146 13.62 -21.55 1.65
CA ILE A 146 12.47 -20.89 1.04
C ILE A 146 11.25 -21.00 1.97
N ASN A 147 10.29 -20.12 1.74
CA ASN A 147 9.02 -20.10 2.43
C ASN A 147 8.03 -21.07 1.79
N HIS A 148 7.15 -21.62 2.62
CA HIS A 148 5.94 -22.31 2.20
C HIS A 148 4.73 -21.44 2.62
N PRO A 149 3.57 -21.46 1.93
CA PRO A 149 2.39 -20.70 2.35
C PRO A 149 1.90 -20.96 3.78
N ARG A 150 2.38 -22.05 4.40
CA ARG A 150 2.07 -22.44 5.79
C ARG A 150 3.21 -22.17 6.79
N GLY A 151 4.32 -21.56 6.38
CA GLY A 151 5.42 -21.25 7.29
C GLY A 151 6.66 -20.69 6.59
N LYS A 152 7.29 -19.71 7.24
CA LYS A 152 8.53 -19.06 6.81
C LYS A 152 9.73 -19.99 7.02
N ASN A 153 10.65 -20.06 6.06
CA ASN A 153 11.91 -20.83 6.12
C ASN A 153 11.75 -22.33 6.44
N MET A 154 10.60 -22.94 6.15
CA MET A 154 10.32 -24.33 6.54
C MET A 154 10.98 -25.37 5.64
N ILE A 155 11.45 -24.98 4.45
CA ILE A 155 12.06 -25.86 3.45
C ILE A 155 13.44 -25.29 3.14
N GLY A 156 14.50 -26.04 3.44
CA GLY A 156 15.86 -25.50 3.33
C GLY A 156 16.95 -26.51 3.62
N ALA A 157 18.19 -26.03 3.63
CA ALA A 157 19.39 -26.82 3.92
C ALA A 157 20.42 -25.98 4.70
N PHE A 158 21.27 -26.67 5.47
CA PHE A 158 22.49 -26.09 5.99
C PHE A 158 23.60 -26.23 4.93
N HIS A 159 23.93 -25.14 4.24
CA HIS A 159 24.92 -25.09 3.17
C HIS A 159 25.82 -23.86 3.33
N GLN A 160 27.13 -24.08 3.49
CA GLN A 160 28.09 -23.01 3.79
C GLN A 160 28.64 -22.40 2.49
N PRO A 161 28.78 -21.07 2.41
CA PRO A 161 29.41 -20.42 1.26
C PRO A 161 30.92 -20.68 1.25
N LYS A 162 31.56 -20.45 0.09
CA LYS A 162 33.02 -20.44 -0.06
C LYS A 162 33.65 -19.09 0.29
N LEU A 163 32.85 -18.02 0.22
CA LEU A 163 33.23 -16.64 0.49
C LEU A 163 31.97 -15.83 0.79
N VAL A 164 32.07 -14.88 1.71
CA VAL A 164 31.11 -13.78 1.86
C VAL A 164 31.83 -12.47 1.55
N LEU A 165 31.31 -11.71 0.58
CA LEU A 165 31.89 -10.45 0.12
C LEU A 165 31.01 -9.27 0.53
N THR A 166 31.40 -8.60 1.60
CA THR A 166 30.62 -7.55 2.26
C THR A 166 31.15 -6.16 1.90
N ASP A 167 30.59 -5.58 0.83
CA ASP A 167 30.89 -4.21 0.41
C ASP A 167 29.97 -3.20 1.09
N VAL A 168 30.52 -2.39 2.01
CA VAL A 168 29.76 -1.40 2.77
C VAL A 168 29.22 -0.26 1.91
N GLU A 169 29.73 -0.06 0.70
CA GLU A 169 29.20 0.98 -0.21
C GLU A 169 27.82 0.63 -0.75
N THR A 170 27.45 -0.66 -0.76
CA THR A 170 26.11 -1.10 -1.17
C THR A 170 25.00 -0.55 -0.26
N LEU A 171 25.33 -0.22 0.98
CA LEU A 171 24.37 0.32 1.94
C LEU A 171 23.94 1.76 1.62
N ARG A 172 24.65 2.48 0.72
CA ARG A 172 24.34 3.88 0.39
C ARG A 172 23.07 4.05 -0.43
N SER A 173 22.66 3.04 -1.19
CA SER A 173 21.37 3.05 -1.91
C SER A 173 20.32 2.19 -1.24
N LEU A 174 20.59 1.68 -0.03
CA LEU A 174 19.61 0.93 0.74
C LEU A 174 18.57 1.90 1.32
N PRO A 175 17.26 1.59 1.24
CA PRO A 175 16.24 2.41 1.88
C PRO A 175 16.53 2.61 3.38
N PRO A 176 16.33 3.80 3.96
CA PRO A 176 16.65 4.07 5.36
C PRO A 176 16.01 3.08 6.34
N ARG A 177 14.78 2.64 6.06
CA ARG A 177 14.03 1.67 6.85
C ARG A 177 14.72 0.28 6.90
N GLU A 178 15.25 -0.17 5.77
CA GLU A 178 16.01 -1.42 5.65
C GLU A 178 17.39 -1.34 6.33
N LEU A 179 18.02 -0.16 6.31
CA LEU A 179 19.24 0.10 7.08
C LEU A 179 18.97 -0.02 8.58
N SER A 180 17.93 0.65 9.07
CA SER A 180 17.48 0.58 10.47
C SER A 180 17.14 -0.86 10.88
N ALA A 181 16.44 -1.62 10.04
CA ALA A 181 16.17 -3.03 10.29
C ALA A 181 17.47 -3.86 10.45
N GLY A 182 18.51 -3.59 9.68
CA GLY A 182 19.81 -4.24 9.86
C GLY A 182 20.55 -3.82 11.15
N LEU A 183 20.40 -2.56 11.58
CA LEU A 183 20.99 -2.06 12.83
C LEU A 183 20.41 -2.78 14.06
N ALA A 184 19.15 -3.24 14.00
CA ALA A 184 18.55 -4.03 15.08
C ALA A 184 19.38 -5.28 15.42
N GLU A 185 19.89 -5.97 14.40
CA GLU A 185 20.71 -7.17 14.57
C GLU A 185 22.10 -6.87 15.13
N MET A 186 22.68 -5.72 14.77
CA MET A 186 23.95 -5.27 15.34
C MET A 186 23.79 -4.91 16.83
N ILE A 187 22.72 -4.20 17.18
CA ILE A 187 22.36 -3.90 18.57
C ILE A 187 22.16 -5.20 19.35
N LYS A 188 21.46 -6.18 18.76
CA LYS A 188 21.26 -7.51 19.35
C LYS A 188 22.59 -8.17 19.70
N HIS A 189 23.55 -8.22 18.76
CA HIS A 189 24.87 -8.82 19.01
C HIS A 189 25.60 -8.16 20.19
N GLY A 190 25.61 -6.82 20.26
CA GLY A 190 26.18 -6.11 21.41
C GLY A 190 25.43 -6.43 22.71
N ALA A 191 24.10 -6.38 22.70
CA ALA A 191 23.27 -6.60 23.87
C ALA A 191 23.45 -8.00 24.48
N ILE A 192 23.67 -9.03 23.66
CA ILE A 192 23.76 -10.42 24.13
C ILE A 192 25.18 -10.91 24.46
N ALA A 193 26.21 -10.30 23.86
CA ALA A 193 27.57 -10.88 23.88
C ALA A 193 28.71 -9.89 24.14
N ASP A 194 28.54 -8.58 23.89
CA ASP A 194 29.66 -7.64 23.94
C ASP A 194 29.23 -6.22 24.31
N LEU A 195 29.51 -5.84 25.56
CA LEU A 195 29.18 -4.52 26.10
C LEU A 195 30.00 -3.38 25.46
N ASP A 196 31.27 -3.63 25.13
CA ASP A 196 32.13 -2.61 24.52
C ASP A 196 31.69 -2.33 23.08
N TYR A 197 31.31 -3.39 22.36
CA TYR A 197 30.68 -3.26 21.05
C TYR A 197 29.34 -2.53 21.14
N PHE A 198 28.48 -2.86 22.11
CA PHE A 198 27.24 -2.13 22.34
C PHE A 198 27.50 -0.63 22.59
N ALA A 199 28.48 -0.29 23.42
CA ALA A 199 28.88 1.09 23.69
C ALA A 199 29.43 1.80 22.44
N SER A 200 30.09 1.08 21.53
CA SER A 200 30.51 1.63 20.25
C SER A 200 29.33 1.99 19.35
N LEU A 201 28.27 1.16 19.33
CA LEU A 201 27.05 1.44 18.58
C LEU A 201 26.32 2.67 19.11
N GLU A 202 26.23 2.84 20.44
CA GLU A 202 25.66 4.03 21.07
C GLU A 202 26.36 5.31 20.59
N ARG A 203 27.70 5.30 20.58
CA ARG A 203 28.52 6.44 20.17
C ARG A 203 28.43 6.72 18.67
N ASP A 204 28.48 5.68 17.84
CA ASP A 204 28.70 5.81 16.40
C ASP A 204 27.39 5.77 15.59
N MET A 205 26.22 5.65 16.24
CA MET A 205 24.91 5.49 15.59
C MET A 205 24.63 6.52 14.47
N LYS A 206 24.96 7.79 14.69
CA LYS A 206 24.78 8.84 13.67
C LYS A 206 25.64 8.60 12.42
N ALA A 207 26.85 8.09 12.59
CA ALA A 207 27.74 7.77 11.47
C ALA A 207 27.28 6.49 10.74
N LEU A 208 26.77 5.51 11.49
CA LEU A 208 26.17 4.29 10.93
C LEU A 208 24.94 4.61 10.07
N LEU A 209 24.03 5.46 10.56
CA LEU A 209 22.86 5.93 9.81
C LEU A 209 23.21 6.73 8.55
N ARG A 210 24.41 7.33 8.49
CA ARG A 210 24.94 8.01 7.30
C ARG A 210 25.74 7.08 6.37
N CYS A 211 25.78 5.79 6.68
CA CYS A 211 26.58 4.79 5.95
C CYS A 211 28.05 5.20 5.79
N GLU A 212 28.64 5.79 6.84
CA GLU A 212 30.07 6.12 6.87
C GLU A 212 30.90 4.83 6.85
N ALA A 213 31.80 4.70 5.87
CA ALA A 213 32.40 3.42 5.53
C ALA A 213 33.22 2.79 6.67
N ALA A 214 34.03 3.58 7.40
CA ALA A 214 34.90 3.04 8.45
C ALA A 214 34.12 2.56 9.68
N PRO A 215 33.24 3.37 10.31
CA PRO A 215 32.40 2.90 11.42
C PRO A 215 31.53 1.70 11.02
N MET A 216 30.94 1.74 9.83
CA MET A 216 30.09 0.65 9.33
C MET A 216 30.88 -0.65 9.16
N ARG A 217 32.06 -0.60 8.52
CA ARG A 217 32.92 -1.77 8.33
C ARG A 217 33.34 -2.40 9.66
N ASP A 218 33.77 -1.58 10.61
CA ASP A 218 34.26 -2.07 11.91
C ASP A 218 33.11 -2.68 12.73
N ALA A 219 31.92 -2.10 12.65
CA ALA A 219 30.74 -2.59 13.32
C ALA A 219 30.19 -3.88 12.67
N ILE A 220 30.18 -3.99 11.34
CA ILE A 220 29.83 -5.23 10.64
C ILE A 220 30.81 -6.34 11.00
N ARG A 221 32.13 -6.06 11.00
CA ARG A 221 33.15 -7.03 11.41
C ARG A 221 32.82 -7.62 12.77
N ARG A 222 32.55 -6.77 13.77
CA ARG A 222 32.31 -7.26 15.14
C ARG A 222 31.03 -8.10 15.23
N SER A 223 29.97 -7.71 14.52
CA SER A 223 28.76 -8.53 14.40
C SER A 223 29.06 -9.91 13.78
N CYS A 224 29.82 -9.95 12.68
CA CYS A 224 30.22 -11.21 12.05
C CYS A 224 31.08 -12.08 12.98
N GLU A 225 32.01 -11.50 13.75
CA GLU A 225 32.84 -12.23 14.73
C GLU A 225 31.95 -12.88 15.81
N ILE A 226 31.05 -12.12 16.44
CA ILE A 226 30.13 -12.61 17.46
C ILE A 226 29.29 -13.77 16.90
N LYS A 227 28.73 -13.60 15.70
CA LYS A 227 27.91 -14.64 15.08
C LYS A 227 28.73 -15.87 14.66
N ALA A 228 29.94 -15.67 14.14
CA ALA A 228 30.85 -16.75 13.77
C ALA A 228 31.27 -17.59 14.99
N GLU A 229 31.56 -16.95 16.13
CA GLU A 229 31.86 -17.64 17.40
C GLU A 229 30.68 -18.52 17.83
N VAL A 230 29.45 -18.01 17.76
CA VAL A 230 28.25 -18.79 18.10
C VAL A 230 28.05 -19.96 17.14
N VAL A 231 28.21 -19.74 15.84
CA VAL A 231 28.07 -20.78 14.79
C VAL A 231 29.13 -21.87 14.94
N ALA A 232 30.38 -21.51 15.25
CA ALA A 232 31.47 -22.47 15.43
C ALA A 232 31.23 -23.43 16.62
N HIS A 233 30.59 -22.92 17.69
CA HIS A 233 30.25 -23.74 18.86
C HIS A 233 28.95 -24.55 18.67
N ASP A 234 28.03 -24.09 17.83
CA ASP A 234 26.69 -24.69 17.66
C ASP A 234 26.14 -24.48 16.24
N GLU A 235 26.67 -25.22 15.27
CA GLU A 235 26.29 -25.09 13.86
C GLU A 235 24.85 -25.54 13.58
N ARG A 236 24.30 -26.48 14.36
CA ARG A 236 22.98 -27.11 14.11
C ARG A 236 21.88 -26.75 15.12
N GLU A 237 22.10 -25.74 15.95
CA GLU A 237 21.11 -25.16 16.88
C GLU A 237 20.63 -26.11 17.99
N SER A 238 21.56 -26.76 18.67
CA SER A 238 21.28 -27.64 19.82
C SER A 238 21.57 -27.00 21.19
N GLY A 239 22.09 -25.77 21.25
CA GLY A 239 22.51 -25.12 22.50
C GLY A 239 22.70 -23.60 22.41
N ARG A 240 23.97 -23.13 22.44
CA ARG A 240 24.34 -21.70 22.57
C ARG A 240 23.78 -20.80 21.47
N ARG A 241 23.46 -21.36 20.29
CA ARG A 241 22.91 -20.58 19.17
C ARG A 241 21.52 -20.00 19.46
N ALA A 242 20.81 -20.56 20.45
CA ALA A 242 19.54 -20.01 20.92
C ALA A 242 19.66 -18.56 21.40
N LEU A 243 20.82 -18.10 21.87
CA LEU A 243 21.02 -16.71 22.33
C LEU A 243 20.84 -15.67 21.20
N LEU A 244 21.03 -16.06 19.93
CA LEU A 244 20.77 -15.18 18.79
C LEU A 244 19.27 -14.86 18.62
N ASN A 245 18.39 -15.57 19.33
CA ASN A 245 16.95 -15.32 19.31
C ASN A 245 16.51 -14.25 20.32
N PHE A 246 17.43 -13.46 20.88
CA PHE A 246 17.07 -12.29 21.70
C PHE A 246 16.15 -11.35 20.91
N GLY A 247 15.00 -11.02 21.51
CA GLY A 247 13.91 -10.27 20.86
C GLY A 247 13.04 -11.06 19.87
N HIS A 248 13.48 -12.22 19.37
CA HIS A 248 12.77 -12.92 18.27
C HIS A 248 11.44 -13.56 18.69
N THR A 249 11.29 -14.03 19.94
CA THR A 249 10.02 -14.59 20.40
C THR A 249 8.89 -13.56 20.31
N PHE A 250 9.15 -12.33 20.75
CA PHE A 250 8.21 -11.22 20.60
C PHE A 250 8.15 -10.72 19.15
N GLY A 251 9.30 -10.59 18.49
CA GLY A 251 9.38 -10.11 17.10
C GLY A 251 8.60 -10.98 16.12
N HIS A 252 8.72 -12.31 16.18
CA HIS A 252 7.94 -13.21 15.35
C HIS A 252 6.43 -13.12 15.62
N ALA A 253 6.03 -12.89 16.88
CA ALA A 253 4.64 -12.64 17.23
C ALA A 253 4.16 -11.29 16.63
N ILE A 254 5.00 -10.25 16.62
CA ILE A 254 4.72 -8.97 15.96
C ILE A 254 4.55 -9.16 14.44
N GLU A 255 5.51 -9.82 13.77
CA GLU A 255 5.45 -10.09 12.33
C GLU A 255 4.18 -10.89 11.95
N THR A 256 3.92 -11.98 12.68
CA THR A 256 2.78 -12.86 12.40
C THR A 256 1.46 -12.18 12.72
N GLY A 257 1.38 -11.50 13.86
CA GLY A 257 0.15 -10.89 14.35
C GLY A 257 -0.27 -9.63 13.60
N SER A 258 0.69 -8.90 13.00
CA SER A 258 0.44 -7.70 12.19
C SER A 258 0.22 -8.02 10.71
N GLY A 259 0.58 -9.23 10.28
CA GLY A 259 0.59 -9.65 8.89
C GLY A 259 1.96 -9.43 8.23
N TYR A 260 2.44 -10.45 7.52
CA TYR A 260 3.73 -10.42 6.85
C TYR A 260 3.85 -9.24 5.89
N GLY A 261 4.94 -8.48 6.02
CA GLY A 261 5.25 -7.32 5.16
C GLY A 261 4.82 -5.96 5.71
N ARG A 262 4.05 -5.90 6.81
CA ARG A 262 3.79 -4.60 7.49
C ARG A 262 5.01 -4.11 8.26
N TRP A 263 5.57 -4.98 9.09
CA TRP A 263 6.81 -4.77 9.83
C TRP A 263 7.96 -5.46 9.11
N LEU A 264 9.09 -4.78 8.97
CA LEU A 264 10.35 -5.45 8.62
C LEU A 264 10.80 -6.31 9.81
N HIS A 265 11.53 -7.38 9.52
CA HIS A 265 12.01 -8.30 10.55
C HIS A 265 12.80 -7.57 11.65
N GLY A 266 13.73 -6.69 11.26
CA GLY A 266 14.53 -5.93 12.21
C GLY A 266 13.75 -4.94 13.06
N GLU A 267 12.64 -4.39 12.57
CA GLU A 267 11.74 -3.54 13.37
C GLU A 267 11.08 -4.35 14.48
N ALA A 268 10.55 -5.52 14.11
CA ALA A 268 9.90 -6.43 15.04
C ALA A 268 10.88 -6.97 16.08
N VAL A 269 12.10 -7.33 15.66
CA VAL A 269 13.19 -7.74 16.56
C VAL A 269 13.62 -6.58 17.46
N GLY A 270 13.74 -5.36 16.94
CA GLY A 270 14.05 -4.13 17.68
C GLY A 270 13.10 -3.92 18.87
N THR A 271 11.79 -3.86 18.60
CA THR A 271 10.76 -3.79 19.64
C THR A 271 10.81 -5.00 20.56
N GLY A 272 10.98 -6.20 19.99
CA GLY A 272 11.05 -7.45 20.74
C GLY A 272 12.20 -7.48 21.74
N MET A 273 13.36 -6.87 21.43
CA MET A 273 14.49 -6.73 22.36
C MET A 273 14.11 -5.86 23.57
N LEU A 274 13.35 -4.78 23.35
CA LEU A 274 12.88 -3.92 24.44
C LEU A 274 11.90 -4.67 25.35
N MET A 275 10.98 -5.45 24.77
CA MET A 275 10.07 -6.30 25.52
C MET A 275 10.84 -7.37 26.33
N ALA A 276 11.84 -8.01 25.73
CA ALA A 276 12.68 -8.99 26.42
C ALA A 276 13.53 -8.36 27.53
N ALA A 277 14.01 -7.13 27.36
CA ALA A 277 14.74 -6.40 28.39
C ALA A 277 13.83 -5.96 29.55
N ASP A 278 12.62 -5.46 29.28
CA ASP A 278 11.65 -5.17 30.35
C ASP A 278 11.25 -6.44 31.10
N LEU A 279 11.07 -7.55 30.40
CA LEU A 279 10.81 -8.83 31.04
C LEU A 279 11.98 -9.27 31.92
N SER A 280 13.22 -9.08 31.45
CA SER A 280 14.43 -9.34 32.24
C SER A 280 14.46 -8.48 33.52
N ARG A 281 14.08 -7.20 33.42
CA ARG A 281 13.99 -6.28 34.56
C ARG A 281 12.91 -6.70 35.56
N ARG A 282 11.72 -7.09 35.10
CA ARG A 282 10.63 -7.59 35.97
C ARG A 282 11.02 -8.86 36.72
N LEU A 283 11.88 -9.68 36.11
CA LEU A 283 12.46 -10.86 36.73
C LEU A 283 13.67 -10.54 37.62
N SER A 284 13.98 -9.27 37.85
CA SER A 284 15.15 -8.79 38.63
C SER A 284 16.50 -9.28 38.08
N MET A 285 16.58 -9.52 36.78
CA MET A 285 17.80 -9.96 36.08
C MET A 285 18.57 -8.82 35.42
N LEU A 286 17.88 -7.71 35.12
CA LEU A 286 18.46 -6.54 34.45
C LEU A 286 18.08 -5.27 35.21
N ASP A 287 19.01 -4.33 35.36
CA ASP A 287 18.75 -3.05 35.99
C ASP A 287 18.04 -2.06 35.05
N ALA A 288 17.41 -1.02 35.62
CA ALA A 288 16.65 -0.04 34.85
C ALA A 288 17.52 0.83 33.93
N ALA A 289 18.79 1.08 34.28
CA ALA A 289 19.70 1.88 33.45
C ALA A 289 20.10 1.12 32.19
N SER A 290 20.33 -0.19 32.30
CA SER A 290 20.56 -1.08 31.16
C SER A 290 19.35 -1.14 30.22
N CYS A 291 18.12 -1.19 30.75
CA CYS A 291 16.91 -1.07 29.92
C CYS A 291 16.82 0.27 29.19
N ALA A 292 17.12 1.37 29.88
CA ALA A 292 17.09 2.71 29.30
C ALA A 292 18.09 2.86 28.16
N ARG A 293 19.33 2.41 28.35
CA ARG A 293 20.37 2.38 27.32
C ARG A 293 19.95 1.59 26.07
N LEU A 294 19.35 0.41 26.26
CA LEU A 294 18.82 -0.37 25.14
C LEU A 294 17.70 0.38 24.40
N SER A 295 16.77 1.00 25.13
CA SER A 295 15.72 1.81 24.52
C SER A 295 16.27 3.01 23.75
N GLU A 296 17.28 3.69 24.29
CA GLU A 296 17.92 4.85 23.66
C GLU A 296 18.65 4.46 22.37
N VAL A 297 19.43 3.37 22.36
CA VAL A 297 20.14 2.95 21.14
C VAL A 297 19.19 2.42 20.07
N VAL A 298 18.12 1.71 20.44
CA VAL A 298 17.08 1.26 19.51
C VAL A 298 16.34 2.46 18.91
N GLY A 299 15.99 3.46 19.72
CA GLY A 299 15.39 4.70 19.24
C GLY A 299 16.33 5.52 18.35
N ALA A 300 17.62 5.60 18.72
CA ALA A 300 18.64 6.28 17.93
C ALA A 300 18.87 5.60 16.56
N ALA A 301 18.66 4.28 16.46
CA ALA A 301 18.67 3.53 15.21
C ALA A 301 17.39 3.73 14.36
N ARG A 302 16.43 4.53 14.84
CA ARG A 302 15.12 4.77 14.20
C ARG A 302 14.30 3.48 14.08
N LEU A 303 14.32 2.66 15.13
CA LEU A 303 13.47 1.47 15.23
C LEU A 303 12.25 1.78 16.11
N PRO A 304 11.10 1.11 15.89
CA PRO A 304 9.94 1.27 16.73
C PRO A 304 10.22 0.91 18.20
N LEU A 305 9.62 1.66 19.12
CA LEU A 305 9.79 1.47 20.58
C LEU A 305 8.57 0.83 21.26
N ARG A 306 7.50 0.59 20.50
CA ARG A 306 6.22 0.07 20.97
C ARG A 306 5.77 -1.06 20.07
N ALA A 307 5.07 -2.01 20.67
CA ALA A 307 4.49 -3.14 19.97
C ALA A 307 3.00 -2.86 19.69
N PRO A 308 2.41 -3.52 18.67
CA PRO A 308 0.98 -3.46 18.43
C PRO A 308 0.16 -3.82 19.67
N ARG A 309 -0.92 -3.08 19.89
CA ARG A 309 -1.82 -3.30 21.02
C ARG A 309 -2.69 -4.53 20.80
N TRP A 310 -2.37 -5.62 21.50
CA TRP A 310 -3.18 -6.85 21.52
C TRP A 310 -3.52 -7.29 22.95
N PRO A 311 -4.67 -7.99 23.14
CA PRO A 311 -4.93 -8.71 24.37
C PRO A 311 -3.83 -9.73 24.65
N ALA A 312 -3.48 -9.95 25.93
CA ALA A 312 -2.43 -10.89 26.33
C ALA A 312 -2.63 -12.31 25.76
N GLY A 313 -3.88 -12.77 25.63
CA GLY A 313 -4.19 -14.07 25.01
C GLY A 313 -3.67 -14.18 23.58
N ARG A 314 -3.84 -13.13 22.75
CA ARG A 314 -3.35 -13.12 21.37
C ARG A 314 -1.83 -13.17 21.28
N TRP A 315 -1.12 -12.49 22.19
CA TRP A 315 0.33 -12.60 22.28
C TRP A 315 0.78 -14.03 22.57
N LEU A 316 0.13 -14.69 23.54
CA LEU A 316 0.43 -16.08 23.90
C LEU A 316 0.15 -17.03 22.72
N ASP A 317 -0.99 -16.84 22.03
CA ASP A 317 -1.34 -17.63 20.85
C ASP A 317 -0.30 -17.47 19.73
N LEU A 318 0.10 -16.24 19.42
CA LEU A 318 1.08 -15.95 18.36
C LEU A 318 2.48 -16.47 18.69
N MET A 319 2.87 -16.49 19.96
CA MET A 319 4.15 -17.07 20.40
C MET A 319 4.10 -18.60 20.49
N SER A 320 2.91 -19.21 20.48
CA SER A 320 2.73 -20.66 20.64
C SER A 320 2.86 -21.48 19.35
N VAL A 321 3.13 -20.83 18.22
CA VAL A 321 3.18 -21.49 16.89
C VAL A 321 4.46 -22.32 16.66
N ASP A 322 5.39 -22.34 17.61
CA ASP A 322 6.59 -23.19 17.55
C ASP A 322 6.30 -24.59 18.12
N LYS A 323 6.18 -25.58 17.23
CA LYS A 323 5.97 -27.01 17.55
C LYS A 323 7.19 -27.69 18.20
N LYS A 324 7.91 -26.96 19.05
CA LYS A 324 8.85 -27.49 20.07
C LYS A 324 8.31 -27.31 21.50
N ALA A 325 7.17 -26.63 21.68
CA ALA A 325 6.50 -26.51 22.97
C ALA A 325 5.58 -27.70 23.25
N GLU A 326 6.16 -28.88 23.49
CA GLU A 326 5.47 -29.89 24.30
C GLU A 326 5.33 -29.33 25.72
N GLN A 327 4.11 -28.97 26.12
CA GLN A 327 3.71 -28.60 27.49
C GLN A 327 4.27 -27.28 28.07
N GLY A 328 3.86 -26.12 27.53
CA GLY A 328 3.90 -24.85 28.28
C GLY A 328 4.74 -23.73 27.65
N THR A 329 4.75 -22.58 28.34
CA THR A 329 5.33 -21.28 27.94
C THR A 329 6.70 -21.39 27.26
N PRO A 330 6.94 -20.71 26.12
CA PRO A 330 8.19 -20.82 25.38
C PRO A 330 9.41 -20.40 26.22
N ASN A 331 10.58 -20.92 25.85
CA ASN A 331 11.84 -20.42 26.38
C ASN A 331 12.10 -19.02 25.80
N PHE A 332 12.44 -18.07 26.67
CA PHE A 332 12.81 -16.72 26.27
C PHE A 332 14.32 -16.54 26.40
N VAL A 333 14.91 -15.78 25.48
CA VAL A 333 16.25 -15.24 25.64
C VAL A 333 16.14 -13.91 26.37
N LEU A 334 16.83 -13.80 27.50
CA LEU A 334 16.77 -12.67 28.44
C LEU A 334 18.18 -12.16 28.74
N LEU A 335 18.28 -10.97 29.32
CA LEU A 335 19.57 -10.38 29.71
C LEU A 335 19.79 -10.48 31.22
N GLU A 336 21.00 -10.87 31.60
CA GLU A 336 21.52 -10.75 32.97
C GLU A 336 22.34 -9.47 33.15
N ALA A 337 22.86 -8.94 32.04
CA ALA A 337 23.52 -7.65 31.90
C ALA A 337 23.57 -7.34 30.39
N LEU A 338 23.78 -6.08 30.00
CA LEU A 338 24.18 -5.78 28.63
C LEU A 338 25.52 -6.48 28.32
N GLY A 339 25.57 -7.21 27.21
CA GLY A 339 26.69 -8.08 26.84
C GLY A 339 26.59 -9.51 27.40
N ARG A 340 25.53 -9.86 28.14
CA ARG A 340 25.34 -11.22 28.68
C ARG A 340 23.87 -11.66 28.68
N ALA A 341 23.54 -12.56 27.75
CA ALA A 341 22.23 -13.18 27.63
C ALA A 341 22.16 -14.61 28.20
N THR A 342 20.95 -15.05 28.55
CA THR A 342 20.64 -16.41 29.03
C THR A 342 19.28 -16.88 28.50
N VAL A 343 19.03 -18.18 28.50
CA VAL A 343 17.75 -18.77 28.07
C VAL A 343 16.98 -19.24 29.30
N ARG A 344 15.74 -18.80 29.47
CA ARG A 344 14.91 -19.13 30.65
C ARG A 344 13.43 -19.29 30.29
N ARG A 345 12.74 -20.17 31.02
CA ARG A 345 11.26 -20.18 31.05
C ARG A 345 10.75 -19.07 31.96
N VAL A 346 9.61 -18.50 31.59
CA VAL A 346 9.03 -17.33 32.28
C VAL A 346 7.60 -17.64 32.70
N PRO A 347 7.19 -17.30 33.94
CA PRO A 347 5.80 -17.45 34.37
C PRO A 347 4.85 -16.46 33.65
N PRO A 348 3.55 -16.76 33.51
CA PRO A 348 2.60 -15.90 32.79
C PRO A 348 2.43 -14.47 33.34
N GLY A 349 2.61 -14.24 34.65
CA GLY A 349 2.38 -12.94 35.30
C GLY A 349 3.24 -11.80 34.72
N PRO A 350 4.58 -11.87 34.82
CA PRO A 350 5.48 -10.87 34.26
C PRO A 350 5.28 -10.62 32.75
N LEU A 351 4.89 -11.65 32.00
CA LEU A 351 4.60 -11.52 30.56
C LEU A 351 3.42 -10.58 30.30
N ALA A 352 2.32 -10.73 31.04
CA ALA A 352 1.14 -9.88 30.89
C ALA A 352 1.47 -8.40 31.16
N GLU A 353 2.30 -8.13 32.15
CA GLU A 353 2.72 -6.77 32.47
C GLU A 353 3.66 -6.18 31.42
N THR A 354 4.56 -6.98 30.84
CA THR A 354 5.40 -6.57 29.70
C THR A 354 4.53 -6.25 28.48
N PHE A 355 3.53 -7.08 28.15
CA PHE A 355 2.61 -6.76 27.05
C PHE A 355 1.91 -5.43 27.27
N ALA A 356 1.42 -5.19 28.49
CA ALA A 356 0.73 -3.95 28.83
C ALA A 356 1.66 -2.71 28.76
N ALA A 357 2.92 -2.85 29.18
CA ALA A 357 3.90 -1.75 29.16
C ALA A 357 4.34 -1.34 27.75
N PHE A 358 4.27 -2.26 26.79
CA PHE A 358 4.66 -2.03 25.40
C PHE A 358 3.47 -1.91 24.44
N ALA A 359 2.24 -2.04 24.95
CA ALA A 359 1.02 -1.80 24.20
C ALA A 359 0.95 -0.31 23.82
N GLY A 360 1.35 -0.01 22.59
CA GLY A 360 1.11 1.27 21.94
C GLY A 360 0.42 1.04 20.60
N ASP A 361 0.03 2.12 19.96
CA ASP A 361 -0.32 2.09 18.54
C ASP A 361 1.00 1.85 17.80
N GLY A 362 1.29 0.56 17.58
CA GLY A 362 2.52 0.09 16.95
C GLY A 362 2.52 0.44 15.48
N ASP A 363 2.70 1.73 15.18
CA ASP A 363 3.10 2.33 13.90
C ASP A 363 3.61 3.79 14.05
N SER A 364 3.92 4.25 15.28
CA SER A 364 4.60 5.55 15.47
C SER A 364 6.11 5.46 15.24
N ASP A 365 6.50 5.45 13.97
CA ASP A 365 7.58 6.36 13.58
C ASP A 365 7.17 7.75 14.10
N GLY A 366 8.06 8.39 14.86
CA GLY A 366 7.92 9.80 15.18
C GLY A 366 7.98 10.61 13.90
N ASP A 367 6.82 10.77 13.26
CA ASP A 367 6.36 11.79 12.33
C ASP A 367 5.21 11.20 11.47
N GLY A 368 3.95 11.28 11.95
CA GLY A 368 2.76 11.26 11.07
C GLY A 368 1.73 10.13 11.21
N ASP A 369 1.22 9.83 12.42
CA ASP A 369 0.10 8.88 12.59
C ASP A 369 -1.12 9.48 13.34
N GLY A 370 -1.08 10.77 13.65
CA GLY A 370 -2.19 11.45 14.30
C GLY A 370 -3.24 11.99 13.33
N ASP A 371 -2.86 12.20 12.08
CA ASP A 371 -3.66 12.88 11.05
C ASP A 371 -4.61 11.95 10.28
N ALA A 372 -4.43 10.63 10.37
CA ALA A 372 -5.32 9.61 9.81
C ALA A 372 -6.54 9.35 10.71
N ALA A 373 -7.68 9.01 10.10
CA ALA A 373 -8.86 8.61 10.84
C ALA A 373 -8.73 7.19 11.40
N ASP A 374 -8.87 7.05 12.72
CA ASP A 374 -8.85 5.74 13.38
C ASP A 374 -10.27 5.15 13.48
N PRO A 375 -10.55 3.95 12.90
CA PRO A 375 -11.83 3.28 13.03
C PRO A 375 -12.21 2.93 14.47
N ALA A 376 -11.24 2.79 15.39
CA ALA A 376 -11.51 2.53 16.81
C ALA A 376 -12.01 3.77 17.56
N SER A 377 -11.60 4.97 17.13
CA SER A 377 -12.01 6.27 17.66
C SER A 377 -13.11 6.96 16.82
N SER A 378 -13.76 6.25 15.91
CA SER A 378 -14.85 6.80 15.10
C SER A 378 -15.92 7.47 15.97
N ARG A 379 -16.46 8.60 15.49
CA ARG A 379 -17.61 9.29 16.08
C ARG A 379 -18.91 8.46 16.01
N GLY A 380 -18.87 7.33 15.32
CA GLY A 380 -19.91 6.32 15.34
C GLY A 380 -20.99 6.54 14.27
N ARG A 381 -22.11 5.85 14.47
CA ARG A 381 -23.23 5.72 13.52
C ARG A 381 -24.49 6.33 14.10
N ARG A 382 -25.45 6.72 13.25
CA ARG A 382 -26.75 7.26 13.70
C ARG A 382 -27.56 6.26 14.50
N PHE A 383 -27.58 5.00 14.05
CA PHE A 383 -28.28 3.91 14.73
C PHE A 383 -27.24 2.99 15.40
N PRO A 384 -27.25 2.86 16.74
CA PRO A 384 -26.30 2.03 17.47
C PRO A 384 -26.30 0.60 16.92
N THR A 385 -25.11 0.11 16.57
CA THR A 385 -24.92 -1.25 16.07
C THR A 385 -23.79 -1.91 16.86
N PRO A 386 -23.91 -3.19 17.24
CA PRO A 386 -22.81 -3.91 17.86
C PRO A 386 -21.53 -3.84 17.02
N LYS A 387 -20.38 -3.71 17.67
CA LYS A 387 -19.06 -3.77 17.01
C LYS A 387 -18.82 -5.17 16.44
N SER A 388 -18.18 -5.25 15.29
CA SER A 388 -17.80 -6.54 14.69
C SER A 388 -16.49 -7.05 15.29
N ALA A 389 -16.39 -8.36 15.54
CA ALA A 389 -15.15 -8.98 16.00
C ALA A 389 -14.10 -9.17 14.88
N THR A 390 -14.52 -9.09 13.61
CA THR A 390 -13.70 -9.48 12.45
C THR A 390 -13.45 -8.35 11.45
N ARG A 391 -14.16 -7.22 11.55
CA ARG A 391 -14.09 -6.11 10.60
C ARG A 391 -14.04 -4.77 11.32
N SER A 392 -13.26 -3.82 10.80
CA SER A 392 -13.25 -2.43 11.28
C SER A 392 -14.58 -1.72 10.95
N GLU A 393 -14.84 -0.57 11.58
CA GLU A 393 -16.07 0.19 11.30
C GLU A 393 -16.10 0.74 9.87
N PHE A 394 -14.96 1.15 9.30
CA PHE A 394 -14.87 1.63 7.92
C PHE A 394 -14.94 0.49 6.90
N GLN A 395 -14.36 -0.67 7.21
CA GLN A 395 -14.51 -1.87 6.38
C GLN A 395 -15.99 -2.28 6.28
N ARG A 396 -16.75 -2.16 7.38
CA ARG A 396 -18.20 -2.39 7.36
C ARG A 396 -18.91 -1.37 6.49
N ASP A 397 -18.51 -0.10 6.52
CA ASP A 397 -19.12 0.93 5.67
C ASP A 397 -18.94 0.59 4.19
N ARG A 398 -17.70 0.28 3.79
CA ARG A 398 -17.39 -0.16 2.44
C ARG A 398 -18.26 -1.35 2.00
N ASP A 399 -18.33 -2.39 2.82
CA ASP A 399 -19.12 -3.59 2.50
C ASP A 399 -20.61 -3.23 2.32
N ARG A 400 -21.16 -2.34 3.16
CA ARG A 400 -22.54 -1.87 3.04
C ARG A 400 -22.79 -1.09 1.74
N ILE A 401 -21.83 -0.28 1.31
CA ILE A 401 -21.89 0.50 0.07
C ILE A 401 -21.87 -0.44 -1.14
N VAL A 402 -20.87 -1.33 -1.24
CA VAL A 402 -20.73 -2.26 -2.38
C VAL A 402 -21.97 -3.12 -2.57
N HIS A 403 -22.63 -3.49 -1.48
CA HIS A 403 -23.82 -4.31 -1.55
C HIS A 403 -25.11 -3.54 -1.85
N CYS A 404 -25.17 -2.20 -1.73
CA CYS A 404 -26.41 -1.44 -1.85
C CYS A 404 -26.99 -1.38 -3.28
N THR A 405 -28.27 -1.05 -3.38
CA THR A 405 -28.95 -1.02 -4.69
C THR A 405 -28.50 0.18 -5.53
N ALA A 406 -28.29 1.33 -4.90
CA ALA A 406 -27.78 2.53 -5.56
C ALA A 406 -26.41 2.32 -6.21
N PHE A 407 -25.50 1.59 -5.57
CA PHE A 407 -24.17 1.28 -6.12
C PHE A 407 -24.27 0.44 -7.39
N ARG A 408 -25.14 -0.59 -7.39
CA ARG A 408 -25.40 -1.42 -8.59
C ARG A 408 -25.99 -0.60 -9.74
N ARG A 409 -26.85 0.38 -9.43
CA ARG A 409 -27.47 1.24 -10.45
C ARG A 409 -26.46 2.13 -11.17
N LEU A 410 -25.29 2.40 -10.57
CA LEU A 410 -24.21 3.16 -11.23
C LEU A 410 -23.70 2.49 -12.52
N GLU A 411 -23.88 1.16 -12.66
CA GLU A 411 -23.55 0.42 -13.88
C GLU A 411 -24.27 0.97 -15.11
N TYR A 412 -25.49 1.48 -14.93
CA TYR A 412 -26.32 2.00 -16.02
C TYR A 412 -26.56 3.50 -15.93
N LYS A 413 -25.58 4.24 -15.39
CA LYS A 413 -25.58 5.71 -15.36
C LYS A 413 -24.41 6.30 -16.14
N THR A 414 -24.76 7.24 -16.99
CA THR A 414 -23.87 8.05 -17.84
C THR A 414 -22.82 8.77 -16.99
N GLN A 415 -21.57 8.69 -17.44
CA GLN A 415 -20.49 9.56 -17.01
C GLN A 415 -20.45 10.82 -17.89
N VAL A 416 -19.90 10.71 -19.10
CA VAL A 416 -19.93 11.75 -20.15
C VAL A 416 -20.70 11.29 -21.38
N PHE A 417 -20.44 10.05 -21.82
CA PHE A 417 -21.14 9.40 -22.92
C PHE A 417 -22.27 8.55 -22.41
N VAL A 418 -23.39 8.53 -23.15
CA VAL A 418 -24.53 7.73 -22.72
C VAL A 418 -24.22 6.25 -22.94
N ASN A 419 -24.62 5.43 -21.97
CA ASN A 419 -24.29 3.99 -21.89
C ASN A 419 -24.80 3.10 -23.06
N HIS A 420 -25.33 3.67 -24.14
CA HIS A 420 -25.71 2.95 -25.36
C HIS A 420 -24.87 3.35 -26.58
N GLU A 421 -23.98 4.34 -26.47
CA GLU A 421 -23.12 4.80 -27.57
C GLU A 421 -21.89 3.88 -27.79
N GLY A 422 -21.63 2.93 -26.88
CA GLY A 422 -20.63 1.87 -27.06
C GLY A 422 -20.30 1.07 -25.80
N ASP A 423 -20.01 -0.22 -25.94
CA ASP A 423 -19.80 -1.19 -24.84
C ASP A 423 -18.59 -0.92 -23.94
N LEU A 424 -17.74 0.03 -24.31
CA LEU A 424 -16.42 0.23 -23.73
C LEU A 424 -16.21 1.66 -23.21
N PHE A 425 -17.28 2.46 -23.15
CA PHE A 425 -17.28 3.74 -22.44
C PHE A 425 -17.46 3.53 -20.94
N ARG A 426 -16.97 4.49 -20.15
CA ARG A 426 -17.05 4.37 -18.70
C ARG A 426 -18.44 4.70 -18.17
N THR A 427 -18.85 3.93 -17.17
CA THR A 427 -20.06 4.16 -16.39
C THR A 427 -19.65 4.77 -15.05
N ARG A 428 -20.62 5.29 -14.29
CA ARG A 428 -20.32 5.79 -12.93
C ARG A 428 -19.78 4.70 -12.00
N LEU A 429 -20.14 3.44 -12.25
CA LEU A 429 -19.62 2.31 -11.48
C LEU A 429 -18.14 2.11 -11.73
N THR A 430 -17.71 2.05 -13.00
CA THR A 430 -16.29 1.84 -13.34
C THR A 430 -15.45 3.06 -12.95
N HIS A 431 -16.01 4.27 -13.05
CA HIS A 431 -15.43 5.48 -12.48
C HIS A 431 -15.17 5.32 -10.97
N SER A 432 -16.22 5.04 -10.19
CA SER A 432 -16.12 4.93 -8.72
C SER A 432 -15.11 3.87 -8.25
N ILE A 433 -15.02 2.73 -8.95
CA ILE A 433 -14.06 1.67 -8.65
C ILE A 433 -12.62 2.14 -8.84
N GLU A 434 -12.36 2.91 -9.88
CA GLU A 434 -11.00 3.39 -10.15
C GLU A 434 -10.64 4.61 -9.30
N VAL A 435 -11.60 5.49 -8.98
CA VAL A 435 -11.42 6.50 -7.92
C VAL A 435 -10.94 5.79 -6.65
N ALA A 436 -11.59 4.68 -6.26
CA ALA A 436 -11.19 3.91 -5.09
C ALA A 436 -9.78 3.30 -5.23
N GLN A 437 -9.42 2.78 -6.41
CA GLN A 437 -8.07 2.25 -6.67
C GLN A 437 -6.98 3.34 -6.51
N ILE A 438 -7.19 4.51 -7.11
CA ILE A 438 -6.25 5.63 -7.03
C ILE A 438 -6.18 6.14 -5.59
N ALA A 439 -7.34 6.35 -4.95
CA ALA A 439 -7.44 6.85 -3.59
C ALA A 439 -6.72 5.95 -2.58
N ARG A 440 -6.89 4.62 -2.69
CA ARG A 440 -6.18 3.65 -1.84
C ARG A 440 -4.68 3.64 -2.06
N SER A 441 -4.24 3.80 -3.30
CA SER A 441 -2.82 3.87 -3.62
C SER A 441 -2.17 5.10 -2.97
N VAL A 442 -2.85 6.26 -3.04
CA VAL A 442 -2.43 7.49 -2.37
C VAL A 442 -2.46 7.34 -0.84
N ALA A 443 -3.55 6.81 -0.29
CA ALA A 443 -3.70 6.59 1.15
C ALA A 443 -2.60 5.68 1.72
N ARG A 444 -2.26 4.59 1.03
CA ARG A 444 -1.19 3.68 1.45
C ARG A 444 0.17 4.38 1.51
N CYS A 445 0.47 5.25 0.54
CA CYS A 445 1.72 6.02 0.53
C CYS A 445 1.76 7.08 1.65
N LEU A 446 0.60 7.60 2.05
CA LEU A 446 0.44 8.61 3.09
C LEU A 446 0.12 8.04 4.48
N ARG A 447 0.07 6.70 4.62
CA ARG A 447 -0.35 5.99 5.85
C ARG A 447 -1.75 6.37 6.36
N LEU A 448 -2.67 6.70 5.47
CA LEU A 448 -4.08 6.95 5.80
C LEU A 448 -4.90 5.66 5.83
N ASP A 449 -6.11 5.70 6.40
CA ASP A 449 -6.99 4.52 6.44
C ASP A 449 -7.54 4.16 5.04
N GLU A 450 -7.08 3.00 4.52
CA GLU A 450 -7.46 2.50 3.19
C GLU A 450 -8.95 2.15 3.09
N ASP A 451 -9.59 1.68 4.17
CA ASP A 451 -11.00 1.27 4.12
C ASP A 451 -11.93 2.49 4.10
N LEU A 452 -11.59 3.56 4.83
CA LEU A 452 -12.34 4.82 4.84
C LEU A 452 -12.22 5.53 3.49
N VAL A 453 -11.01 5.65 2.93
CA VAL A 453 -10.83 6.29 1.63
C VAL A 453 -11.57 5.52 0.53
N GLU A 454 -11.56 4.19 0.58
CA GLU A 454 -12.28 3.31 -0.34
C GLU A 454 -13.79 3.47 -0.18
N ALA A 455 -14.31 3.46 1.05
CA ALA A 455 -15.72 3.66 1.32
C ALA A 455 -16.23 5.01 0.77
N ILE A 456 -15.49 6.11 1.02
CA ILE A 456 -15.85 7.44 0.52
C ILE A 456 -15.83 7.45 -1.01
N ALA A 457 -14.76 6.91 -1.62
CA ALA A 457 -14.62 6.85 -3.08
C ALA A 457 -15.72 6.04 -3.76
N LEU A 458 -16.17 4.92 -3.17
CA LEU A 458 -17.25 4.12 -3.74
C LEU A 458 -18.64 4.75 -3.55
N ALA A 459 -18.81 5.58 -2.52
CA ALA A 459 -20.10 6.18 -2.18
C ALA A 459 -20.36 7.56 -2.78
N HIS A 460 -19.33 8.26 -3.27
CA HIS A 460 -19.44 9.67 -3.68
C HIS A 460 -20.46 9.93 -4.80
N ASP A 461 -20.74 8.91 -5.60
CA ASP A 461 -21.56 9.01 -6.81
C ASP A 461 -22.96 8.38 -6.69
N LEU A 462 -23.31 7.83 -5.52
CA LEU A 462 -24.57 7.08 -5.32
C LEU A 462 -25.83 7.89 -5.66
N GLY A 463 -25.79 9.20 -5.47
CA GLY A 463 -26.90 10.12 -5.67
C GLY A 463 -26.99 10.75 -7.05
N HIS A 464 -26.12 10.40 -8.00
CA HIS A 464 -26.19 10.95 -9.36
C HIS A 464 -27.51 10.58 -10.03
N THR A 465 -28.10 11.50 -10.78
CA THR A 465 -29.30 11.26 -11.58
C THR A 465 -29.00 10.42 -12.82
N PRO A 466 -30.03 9.89 -13.50
CA PRO A 466 -29.91 9.50 -14.90
C PRO A 466 -29.27 10.60 -15.74
N PHE A 467 -28.50 10.22 -16.75
CA PHE A 467 -27.85 11.13 -17.70
C PHE A 467 -26.81 12.08 -17.06
N GLY A 468 -26.24 11.70 -15.91
CA GLY A 468 -25.16 12.43 -15.27
C GLY A 468 -25.54 13.87 -14.91
N HIS A 469 -24.62 14.82 -15.15
CA HIS A 469 -24.84 16.23 -14.79
C HIS A 469 -26.02 16.87 -15.52
N ALA A 470 -26.33 16.45 -16.75
CA ALA A 470 -27.48 17.00 -17.46
C ALA A 470 -28.80 16.71 -16.74
N GLY A 471 -28.99 15.47 -16.26
CA GLY A 471 -30.17 15.13 -15.46
C GLY A 471 -30.19 15.83 -14.11
N GLN A 472 -29.02 16.09 -13.52
CA GLN A 472 -28.91 16.79 -12.25
C GLN A 472 -29.32 18.25 -12.39
N ASP A 473 -28.80 18.94 -13.41
CA ASP A 473 -29.12 20.34 -13.69
C ASP A 473 -30.63 20.52 -13.90
N GLU A 474 -31.24 19.62 -14.67
CA GLU A 474 -32.68 19.68 -14.93
C GLU A 474 -33.50 19.37 -13.68
N LEU A 475 -33.11 18.34 -12.92
CA LEU A 475 -33.82 18.02 -11.69
C LEU A 475 -33.66 19.12 -10.63
N ASP A 476 -32.52 19.83 -10.59
CA ASP A 476 -32.31 21.01 -9.75
C ASP A 476 -33.19 22.18 -10.20
N ALA A 477 -33.29 22.43 -11.51
CA ALA A 477 -34.20 23.43 -12.07
C ALA A 477 -35.66 23.13 -11.71
N CYS A 478 -36.10 21.88 -11.85
CA CYS A 478 -37.42 21.42 -11.45
C CYS A 478 -37.64 21.59 -9.95
N MET A 479 -36.64 21.26 -9.12
CA MET A 479 -36.72 21.31 -7.67
C MET A 479 -36.46 22.70 -7.06
N LYS A 480 -36.13 23.71 -7.87
CA LYS A 480 -35.74 25.05 -7.39
C LYS A 480 -36.76 25.69 -6.43
N PRO A 481 -38.09 25.59 -6.65
CA PRO A 481 -39.09 26.08 -5.68
C PRO A 481 -39.11 25.31 -4.34
N TRP A 482 -38.52 24.11 -4.30
CA TRP A 482 -38.53 23.17 -3.17
C TRP A 482 -37.11 22.85 -2.64
N GLY A 483 -36.19 23.81 -2.74
CA GLY A 483 -34.83 23.73 -2.19
C GLY A 483 -33.75 23.19 -3.14
N GLY A 484 -34.12 22.92 -4.41
CA GLY A 484 -33.22 22.45 -5.46
C GLY A 484 -32.80 20.98 -5.30
N PHE A 485 -31.88 20.52 -6.13
CA PHE A 485 -31.34 19.17 -6.16
C PHE A 485 -29.83 19.22 -6.35
N GLU A 486 -29.11 18.34 -5.68
CA GLU A 486 -27.65 18.24 -5.80
C GLU A 486 -27.22 16.81 -5.47
N HIS A 487 -26.37 16.24 -6.31
CA HIS A 487 -26.08 14.80 -6.27
C HIS A 487 -25.26 14.37 -5.04
N ASN A 488 -24.36 15.21 -4.50
CA ASN A 488 -23.61 14.87 -3.29
C ASN A 488 -24.54 14.81 -2.07
N LEU A 489 -25.47 15.76 -1.95
CA LEU A 489 -26.55 15.72 -0.95
C LEU A 489 -27.47 14.52 -1.17
N GLN A 490 -27.78 14.19 -2.42
CA GLN A 490 -28.56 13.00 -2.72
C GLN A 490 -27.81 11.73 -2.32
N SER A 491 -26.48 11.67 -2.50
CA SER A 491 -25.66 10.54 -2.06
C SER A 491 -25.73 10.36 -0.54
N LEU A 492 -25.71 11.46 0.21
CA LEU A 492 -25.94 11.41 1.66
C LEU A 492 -27.35 10.91 2.01
N ARG A 493 -28.39 11.39 1.30
CA ARG A 493 -29.76 10.88 1.47
C ARG A 493 -29.86 9.39 1.15
N VAL A 494 -29.18 8.90 0.12
CA VAL A 494 -29.16 7.46 -0.22
C VAL A 494 -28.68 6.63 0.97
N VAL A 495 -27.56 7.04 1.57
CA VAL A 495 -26.94 6.27 2.67
C VAL A 495 -27.62 6.50 4.02
N ASP A 496 -28.42 7.55 4.19
CA ASP A 496 -29.08 7.89 5.45
C ASP A 496 -30.58 7.58 5.50
N GLU A 497 -31.27 7.61 4.35
CA GLU A 497 -32.74 7.65 4.29
C GLU A 497 -33.35 6.77 3.19
N LEU A 498 -32.68 6.57 2.04
CA LEU A 498 -33.34 5.96 0.87
C LEU A 498 -33.13 4.45 0.74
N GLU A 499 -31.97 3.92 1.13
CA GLU A 499 -31.72 2.48 1.07
C GLU A 499 -32.49 1.75 2.18
N GLN A 500 -33.38 0.83 1.80
CA GLN A 500 -34.18 0.04 2.74
C GLN A 500 -33.69 -1.41 2.78
N ARG A 501 -32.65 -1.66 3.59
CA ARG A 501 -32.04 -3.00 3.72
C ARG A 501 -32.08 -3.60 5.11
N TYR A 502 -32.30 -2.77 6.13
CA TYR A 502 -32.22 -3.18 7.52
C TYR A 502 -33.59 -3.09 8.17
N ALA A 503 -33.94 -4.11 8.97
CA ALA A 503 -35.25 -4.16 9.63
C ALA A 503 -35.44 -3.05 10.68
N GLY A 504 -34.35 -2.52 11.23
CA GLY A 504 -34.39 -1.56 12.34
C GLY A 504 -34.28 -0.09 11.94
N HIS A 505 -33.91 0.22 10.70
CA HIS A 505 -33.73 1.60 10.24
C HIS A 505 -33.64 1.70 8.71
N ASP A 506 -33.98 2.88 8.20
CA ASP A 506 -33.66 3.27 6.82
C ASP A 506 -32.18 3.65 6.67
N GLY A 507 -31.69 3.66 5.43
CA GLY A 507 -30.31 3.96 5.08
C GLY A 507 -29.32 2.81 5.34
N LEU A 508 -28.08 3.02 4.92
CA LEU A 508 -26.94 2.14 5.16
C LEU A 508 -26.31 2.34 6.55
N ASN A 509 -26.70 3.39 7.29
CA ASN A 509 -26.22 3.66 8.65
C ASN A 509 -24.69 3.68 8.76
N LEU A 510 -24.05 4.41 7.84
CA LEU A 510 -22.60 4.55 7.75
C LEU A 510 -22.04 5.39 8.92
N CYS A 511 -20.73 5.28 9.18
CA CYS A 511 -20.04 6.07 10.18
C CYS A 511 -20.02 7.56 9.79
N PHE A 512 -19.87 8.42 10.79
CA PHE A 512 -19.75 9.87 10.60
C PHE A 512 -18.66 10.23 9.59
N GLU A 513 -17.47 9.63 9.69
CA GLU A 513 -16.31 9.94 8.85
C GLU A 513 -16.59 9.65 7.37
N THR A 514 -17.22 8.50 7.07
CA THR A 514 -17.63 8.15 5.70
C THR A 514 -18.66 9.14 5.17
N ARG A 515 -19.67 9.49 5.98
CA ARG A 515 -20.73 10.44 5.59
C ARG A 515 -20.19 11.87 5.40
N GLU A 516 -19.24 12.29 6.24
CA GLU A 516 -18.50 13.54 6.12
C GLU A 516 -17.70 13.59 4.81
N GLY A 517 -17.09 12.47 4.41
CA GLY A 517 -16.34 12.36 3.17
C GLY A 517 -17.20 12.36 1.90
N ILE A 518 -18.38 11.73 1.93
CA ILE A 518 -19.31 11.70 0.79
C ILE A 518 -19.75 13.10 0.38
N LEU A 519 -20.05 13.97 1.36
CA LEU A 519 -20.60 15.30 1.08
C LEU A 519 -19.48 16.29 0.75
N LYS A 520 -19.01 16.37 -0.50
CA LYS A 520 -17.85 17.22 -0.89
C LYS A 520 -18.03 18.72 -0.62
N HIS A 521 -19.18 19.27 -1.02
CA HIS A 521 -19.51 20.68 -0.89
C HIS A 521 -20.96 20.85 -0.45
N CYS A 522 -21.24 21.90 0.33
CA CYS A 522 -22.60 22.23 0.76
C CYS A 522 -22.72 23.75 0.95
N SER A 523 -23.84 24.33 0.52
CA SER A 523 -24.14 25.74 0.79
C SER A 523 -24.46 25.94 2.27
N VAL A 524 -24.17 27.13 2.81
CA VAL A 524 -24.45 27.47 4.22
C VAL A 524 -25.92 27.27 4.58
N GLU A 525 -26.82 27.59 3.65
CA GLU A 525 -28.26 27.41 3.84
C GLU A 525 -28.64 25.93 4.01
N ARG A 526 -28.14 25.06 3.14
CA ARG A 526 -28.41 23.61 3.20
C ARG A 526 -27.70 22.96 4.39
N ALA A 527 -26.51 23.43 4.76
CA ALA A 527 -25.73 22.90 5.88
C ALA A 527 -26.46 23.01 7.23
N ARG A 528 -27.31 24.04 7.43
CA ARG A 528 -28.08 24.22 8.68
C ARG A 528 -29.03 23.04 8.97
N GLY A 529 -29.47 22.31 7.95
CA GLY A 529 -30.38 21.17 8.07
C GLY A 529 -29.69 19.81 8.23
N LEU A 530 -28.35 19.75 8.21
CA LEU A 530 -27.60 18.48 8.14
C LEU A 530 -26.99 18.03 9.48
N GLY A 531 -27.30 18.73 10.57
CA GLY A 531 -26.78 18.43 11.91
C GLY A 531 -25.24 18.45 11.94
N GLU A 532 -24.64 17.48 12.62
CA GLU A 532 -23.18 17.39 12.84
C GLU A 532 -22.34 17.38 11.56
N ILE A 533 -22.86 16.84 10.44
CA ILE A 533 -22.16 16.86 9.15
C ILE A 533 -22.15 18.27 8.55
N GLY A 534 -23.24 19.02 8.77
CA GLY A 534 -23.38 20.40 8.30
C GLY A 534 -22.46 21.38 9.03
N GLU A 535 -22.13 21.10 10.30
CA GLU A 535 -21.31 21.97 11.15
C GLU A 535 -19.98 22.33 10.51
N ARG A 536 -19.34 21.39 9.79
CA ARG A 536 -18.05 21.67 9.14
C ARG A 536 -18.16 22.81 8.13
N PHE A 537 -19.26 22.90 7.39
CA PHE A 537 -19.47 23.95 6.38
C PHE A 537 -19.81 25.30 7.04
N LEU A 538 -20.56 25.26 8.14
CA LEU A 538 -20.87 26.45 8.93
C LEU A 538 -19.61 27.03 9.58
N ALA A 539 -18.73 26.16 10.09
CA ALA A 539 -17.46 26.51 10.73
C ALA A 539 -16.28 26.64 9.74
N ARG A 540 -16.50 26.43 8.43
CA ARG A 540 -15.48 26.44 7.37
C ARG A 540 -14.28 25.52 7.65
N ARG A 541 -14.54 24.35 8.23
CA ARG A 541 -13.56 23.29 8.52
C ARG A 541 -13.40 22.34 7.33
N GLN A 542 -12.24 21.70 7.26
CA GLN A 542 -11.94 20.67 6.26
C GLN A 542 -12.46 19.29 6.69
N PRO A 543 -12.67 18.36 5.75
CA PRO A 543 -12.81 16.93 6.05
C PRO A 543 -11.53 16.30 6.63
N SER A 544 -11.61 15.03 7.02
CA SER A 544 -10.43 14.17 7.22
C SER A 544 -9.54 14.09 5.96
N LEU A 545 -8.29 13.68 6.12
CA LEU A 545 -7.35 13.53 5.00
C LEU A 545 -7.84 12.51 3.98
N GLU A 546 -8.47 11.41 4.41
CA GLU A 546 -9.04 10.40 3.52
C GLU A 546 -10.10 10.99 2.60
N ALA A 547 -10.98 11.82 3.15
CA ALA A 547 -11.99 12.52 2.35
C ALA A 547 -11.37 13.54 1.39
N GLN A 548 -10.32 14.25 1.80
CA GLN A 548 -9.58 15.16 0.91
C GLN A 548 -8.87 14.39 -0.22
N VAL A 549 -8.26 13.24 0.08
CA VAL A 549 -7.60 12.36 -0.89
C VAL A 549 -8.62 11.75 -1.87
N ALA A 550 -9.76 11.26 -1.39
CA ALA A 550 -10.82 10.74 -2.25
C ALA A 550 -11.30 11.78 -3.27
N ASN A 551 -11.41 13.05 -2.86
CA ASN A 551 -11.76 14.15 -3.77
C ASN A 551 -10.69 14.40 -4.85
N ARG A 552 -9.41 14.25 -4.51
CA ARG A 552 -8.32 14.39 -5.50
C ARG A 552 -8.22 13.18 -6.42
N ALA A 553 -8.43 11.99 -5.90
CA ALA A 553 -8.48 10.77 -6.71
C ALA A 553 -9.63 10.82 -7.73
N ASP A 554 -10.78 11.37 -7.34
CA ASP A 554 -11.92 11.61 -8.24
C ASP A 554 -11.54 12.57 -9.37
N GLU A 555 -10.89 13.68 -9.06
CA GLU A 555 -10.39 14.64 -10.07
C GLU A 555 -9.39 14.00 -11.05
N ILE A 556 -8.48 13.15 -10.55
CA ILE A 556 -7.51 12.42 -11.39
C ILE A 556 -8.23 11.45 -12.32
N ALA A 557 -9.11 10.61 -11.78
CA ALA A 557 -9.84 9.62 -12.57
C ALA A 557 -10.72 10.31 -13.63
N TYR A 558 -11.46 11.34 -13.22
CA TYR A 558 -12.38 12.05 -14.09
C TYR A 558 -11.69 12.64 -15.33
N ASN A 559 -10.65 13.46 -15.13
CA ASN A 559 -9.98 14.14 -16.23
C ASN A 559 -9.27 13.17 -17.19
N ASN A 560 -8.64 12.11 -16.68
CA ASN A 560 -7.87 11.19 -17.52
C ASN A 560 -8.75 10.30 -18.39
N HIS A 561 -9.93 9.92 -17.92
CA HIS A 561 -10.83 9.11 -18.74
C HIS A 561 -11.67 9.90 -19.69
N ASP A 562 -11.98 11.15 -19.37
CA ASP A 562 -12.62 12.02 -20.33
C ASP A 562 -11.68 12.33 -21.51
N VAL A 563 -10.37 12.35 -21.27
CA VAL A 563 -9.37 12.34 -22.36
C VAL A 563 -9.46 11.04 -23.17
N ASP A 564 -9.46 9.87 -22.52
CA ASP A 564 -9.50 8.58 -23.22
C ASP A 564 -10.80 8.40 -24.03
N ASP A 565 -11.95 8.60 -23.40
CA ASP A 565 -13.28 8.48 -24.01
C ASP A 565 -13.51 9.56 -25.08
N GLY A 566 -13.01 10.78 -24.86
CA GLY A 566 -13.03 11.85 -25.85
C GLY A 566 -12.20 11.53 -27.10
N LEU A 567 -11.00 10.96 -26.92
CA LEU A 567 -10.16 10.47 -28.03
C LEU A 567 -10.79 9.27 -28.74
N ARG A 568 -11.40 8.36 -27.97
CA ARG A 568 -12.04 7.15 -28.46
C ARG A 568 -13.27 7.43 -29.31
N SER A 569 -14.09 8.39 -28.89
CA SER A 569 -15.30 8.83 -29.60
C SER A 569 -15.00 9.69 -30.85
N GLY A 570 -13.74 10.10 -31.01
CA GLY A 570 -13.28 10.97 -32.08
C GLY A 570 -13.66 12.45 -31.89
N LEU A 571 -14.23 12.81 -30.73
CA LEU A 571 -14.54 14.20 -30.38
C LEU A 571 -13.26 14.99 -30.08
N LEU A 572 -12.26 14.33 -29.50
CA LEU A 572 -10.93 14.89 -29.31
C LEU A 572 -9.96 14.30 -30.33
N ARG A 573 -9.01 15.14 -30.76
CA ARG A 573 -7.90 14.76 -31.62
C ARG A 573 -6.58 14.89 -30.87
N ILE A 574 -5.69 13.92 -31.04
CA ILE A 574 -4.38 13.91 -30.34
C ILE A 574 -3.61 15.19 -30.65
N GLU A 575 -3.72 15.70 -31.88
CA GLU A 575 -3.03 16.92 -32.33
C GLU A 575 -3.42 18.14 -31.47
N ALA A 576 -4.68 18.23 -31.05
CA ALA A 576 -5.15 19.32 -30.18
C ALA A 576 -4.72 19.13 -28.72
N LEU A 577 -4.62 17.89 -28.25
CA LEU A 577 -4.18 17.58 -26.88
C LEU A 577 -2.67 17.72 -26.66
N VAL A 578 -1.85 17.66 -27.71
CA VAL A 578 -0.39 17.84 -27.61
C VAL A 578 0.00 19.26 -27.15
N ASP A 579 -0.89 20.24 -27.35
CA ASP A 579 -0.69 21.61 -26.88
C ASP A 579 -1.04 21.79 -25.40
N VAL A 580 -1.84 20.88 -24.82
CA VAL A 580 -2.10 20.85 -23.37
C VAL A 580 -0.84 20.35 -22.66
N ARG A 581 -0.24 21.18 -21.79
CA ARG A 581 1.10 20.91 -21.22
C ARG A 581 1.25 19.52 -20.61
N LEU A 582 0.30 19.10 -19.77
CA LEU A 582 0.33 17.80 -19.09
C LEU A 582 0.35 16.64 -20.10
N PHE A 583 -0.62 16.60 -21.02
CA PHE A 583 -0.73 15.54 -22.02
C PHE A 583 0.43 15.59 -23.02
N GLY A 584 0.73 16.77 -23.54
CA GLY A 584 1.75 17.00 -24.54
C GLY A 584 3.15 16.58 -24.09
N ARG A 585 3.51 16.85 -22.83
CA ARG A 585 4.80 16.40 -22.25
C ARG A 585 4.92 14.89 -22.31
N HIS A 586 3.97 14.16 -21.73
CA HIS A 586 4.02 12.70 -21.71
C HIS A 586 3.87 12.09 -23.10
N CYS A 587 3.03 12.65 -23.97
CA CYS A 587 2.90 12.16 -25.34
C CYS A 587 4.24 12.25 -26.11
N ARG A 588 4.99 13.34 -25.93
CA ARG A 588 6.34 13.49 -26.51
C ARG A 588 7.34 12.50 -25.91
N GLU A 589 7.31 12.28 -24.60
CA GLU A 589 8.17 11.30 -23.93
C GLU A 589 7.90 9.86 -24.41
N VAL A 590 6.63 9.48 -24.58
CA VAL A 590 6.23 8.18 -25.08
C VAL A 590 6.68 8.00 -26.53
N ARG A 591 6.46 9.01 -27.40
CA ARG A 591 6.95 8.97 -28.79
C ARG A 591 8.47 8.87 -28.88
N LYS A 592 9.20 9.53 -27.97
CA LYS A 592 10.67 9.44 -27.89
C LYS A 592 11.13 8.05 -27.46
N ALA A 593 10.49 7.46 -26.44
CA ALA A 593 10.84 6.13 -25.93
C ALA A 593 10.43 5.01 -26.90
N TYR A 594 9.32 5.19 -27.62
CA TYR A 594 8.75 4.20 -28.53
C TYR A 594 8.35 4.84 -29.88
N PRO A 595 9.32 5.10 -30.78
CA PRO A 595 9.05 5.81 -32.04
C PRO A 595 8.05 5.12 -32.98
N ALA A 596 7.92 3.79 -32.88
CA ALA A 596 6.97 3.00 -33.67
C ALA A 596 5.57 2.90 -33.05
N LEU A 597 5.35 3.44 -31.84
CA LEU A 597 4.07 3.34 -31.14
C LEU A 597 3.07 4.37 -31.66
N ALA A 598 1.89 3.90 -32.10
CA ALA A 598 0.84 4.75 -32.66
C ALA A 598 -0.56 4.34 -32.18
N GLY A 599 -1.55 5.16 -32.52
CA GLY A 599 -2.97 4.91 -32.23
C GLY A 599 -3.26 4.74 -30.74
N ARG A 600 -4.16 3.79 -30.42
CA ARG A 600 -4.63 3.56 -29.04
C ARG A 600 -3.53 3.28 -28.01
N ARG A 601 -2.50 2.53 -28.40
CA ARG A 601 -1.41 2.19 -27.46
C ARG A 601 -0.60 3.42 -27.04
N LEU A 602 -0.43 4.37 -27.95
CA LEU A 602 0.20 5.66 -27.62
C LEU A 602 -0.63 6.43 -26.60
N VAL A 603 -1.95 6.47 -26.78
CA VAL A 603 -2.88 7.13 -25.86
C VAL A 603 -2.84 6.48 -24.47
N HIS A 604 -3.00 5.16 -24.40
CA HIS A 604 -2.98 4.43 -23.12
C HIS A 604 -1.66 4.64 -22.36
N GLU A 605 -0.51 4.55 -23.04
CA GLU A 605 0.79 4.75 -22.40
C GLU A 605 0.99 6.22 -21.96
N THR A 606 0.45 7.18 -22.70
CA THR A 606 0.47 8.61 -22.32
C THR A 606 -0.36 8.85 -21.07
N ILE A 607 -1.62 8.38 -21.04
CA ILE A 607 -2.53 8.54 -19.90
C ILE A 607 -1.98 7.81 -18.67
N ARG A 608 -1.41 6.61 -18.83
CA ARG A 608 -0.77 5.87 -17.73
C ARG A 608 0.33 6.70 -17.05
N ARG A 609 1.19 7.36 -17.83
CA ARG A 609 2.26 8.23 -17.30
C ARG A 609 1.72 9.53 -16.69
N MET A 610 0.64 10.09 -17.27
CA MET A 610 -0.05 11.24 -16.68
C MET A 610 -0.60 10.90 -15.29
N ILE A 611 -1.29 9.77 -15.15
CA ILE A 611 -1.83 9.30 -13.86
C ILE A 611 -0.69 9.09 -12.86
N ASP A 612 0.42 8.46 -13.29
CA ASP A 612 1.59 8.24 -12.45
C ASP A 612 2.21 9.55 -11.94
N GLU A 613 2.36 10.57 -12.80
CA GLU A 613 2.84 11.90 -12.38
C GLU A 613 1.86 12.56 -11.40
N LEU A 614 0.56 12.55 -11.70
CA LEU A 614 -0.48 13.16 -10.85
C LEU A 614 -0.51 12.52 -9.46
N VAL A 615 -0.47 11.19 -9.38
CA VAL A 615 -0.47 10.45 -8.11
C VAL A 615 0.82 10.69 -7.33
N THR A 616 1.97 10.64 -8.00
CA THR A 616 3.27 10.86 -7.35
C THR A 616 3.40 12.28 -6.81
N ASP A 617 2.99 13.28 -7.58
CA ASP A 617 2.97 14.68 -7.14
C ASP A 617 2.01 14.90 -5.97
N LEU A 618 0.78 14.35 -6.07
CA LEU A 618 -0.21 14.45 -4.99
C LEU A 618 0.33 13.88 -3.68
N VAL A 619 0.96 12.70 -3.69
CA VAL A 619 1.56 12.10 -2.50
C VAL A 619 2.68 12.98 -1.95
N ALA A 620 3.62 13.40 -2.80
CA ALA A 620 4.78 14.18 -2.37
C ALA A 620 4.39 15.54 -1.77
N GLU A 621 3.49 16.26 -2.44
CA GLU A 621 3.02 17.57 -2.02
C GLU A 621 2.13 17.49 -0.79
N THR A 622 1.21 16.51 -0.72
CA THR A 622 0.36 16.31 0.46
C THR A 622 1.21 15.99 1.68
N ALA A 623 2.20 15.10 1.55
CA ALA A 623 3.13 14.78 2.64
C ALA A 623 3.94 16.02 3.07
N ARG A 624 4.32 16.90 2.13
CA ARG A 624 4.99 18.18 2.46
C ARG A 624 4.07 19.10 3.26
N ARG A 625 2.82 19.28 2.82
CA ARG A 625 1.82 20.12 3.50
C ARG A 625 1.48 19.61 4.90
N ILE A 626 1.34 18.30 5.08
CA ILE A 626 1.12 17.69 6.40
C ILE A 626 2.27 18.02 7.35
N ARG A 627 3.53 17.83 6.91
CA ARG A 627 4.71 18.16 7.72
C ARG A 627 4.80 19.65 8.07
N GLU A 628 4.48 20.53 7.12
CA GLU A 628 4.52 21.98 7.34
C GLU A 628 3.39 22.47 8.25
N ALA A 629 2.22 21.87 8.15
CA ALA A 629 1.08 22.18 9.02
C ALA A 629 1.25 21.61 10.44
N ALA A 630 2.18 20.67 10.64
CA ALA A 630 2.46 20.01 11.92
C ALA A 630 1.20 19.47 12.59
N VAL A 631 0.34 18.81 11.80
CA VAL A 631 -0.89 18.21 12.31
C VAL A 631 -0.59 16.92 13.08
N HIS A 632 -1.27 16.72 14.21
CA HIS A 632 -1.07 15.58 15.11
C HIS A 632 -2.38 14.88 15.49
N SER A 633 -3.50 15.32 14.93
CA SER A 633 -4.83 14.74 15.14
C SER A 633 -5.71 14.96 13.90
N VAL A 634 -6.73 14.13 13.71
CA VAL A 634 -7.78 14.38 12.69
C VAL A 634 -8.46 15.73 12.91
N ASP A 635 -8.59 16.19 14.15
CA ASP A 635 -9.18 17.49 14.44
C ASP A 635 -8.24 18.66 14.05
N ASP A 636 -6.93 18.47 14.13
CA ASP A 636 -5.95 19.43 13.56
C ASP A 636 -6.09 19.50 12.04
N VAL A 637 -6.25 18.35 11.36
CA VAL A 637 -6.53 18.28 9.92
C VAL A 637 -7.80 19.07 9.57
N ARG A 638 -8.89 18.88 10.34
CA ARG A 638 -10.16 19.59 10.12
C ARG A 638 -10.02 21.10 10.34
N ALA A 639 -9.11 21.53 11.23
CA ALA A 639 -8.85 22.94 11.52
C ALA A 639 -7.86 23.60 10.54
N ALA A 640 -7.02 22.80 9.88
CA ALA A 640 -6.04 23.28 8.91
C ALA A 640 -6.67 23.68 7.56
N PRO A 641 -5.93 24.42 6.70
CA PRO A 641 -6.26 24.52 5.28
C PRO A 641 -6.25 23.15 4.59
N ALA A 642 -6.79 23.05 3.38
CA ALA A 642 -6.77 21.79 2.63
C ALA A 642 -5.33 21.29 2.42
N LEU A 643 -5.03 20.13 3.01
CA LEU A 643 -3.70 19.54 3.04
C LEU A 643 -3.48 18.60 1.84
N ALA A 644 -4.51 17.89 1.38
CA ALA A 644 -4.38 17.06 0.18
C ALA A 644 -4.49 17.89 -1.11
N GLY A 645 -3.41 17.94 -1.88
CA GLY A 645 -3.40 18.68 -3.14
C GLY A 645 -2.12 18.54 -3.94
N PHE A 646 -2.19 19.03 -5.17
CA PHE A 646 -1.07 19.07 -6.12
C PHE A 646 -0.12 20.23 -5.85
N SER A 647 1.13 20.08 -6.29
CA SER A 647 2.08 21.20 -6.38
C SER A 647 1.53 22.30 -7.30
N GLU A 648 2.04 23.53 -7.15
CA GLU A 648 1.57 24.67 -7.97
C GLU A 648 1.65 24.38 -9.47
N ARG A 649 2.73 23.72 -9.91
CA ARG A 649 2.94 23.34 -11.31
C ARG A 649 1.87 22.36 -11.78
N VAL A 650 1.70 21.24 -11.08
CA VAL A 650 0.77 20.18 -11.49
C VAL A 650 -0.67 20.66 -11.37
N HIS A 651 -0.99 21.50 -10.38
CA HIS A 651 -2.29 22.15 -10.28
C HIS A 651 -2.59 23.02 -11.50
N ALA A 652 -1.65 23.87 -11.92
CA ALA A 652 -1.83 24.74 -13.09
C ALA A 652 -2.00 23.95 -14.40
N GLU A 653 -1.25 22.86 -14.56
CA GLU A 653 -1.34 21.97 -15.72
C GLU A 653 -2.65 21.15 -15.73
N SER A 654 -3.10 20.66 -14.57
CA SER A 654 -4.40 19.98 -14.42
C SER A 654 -5.57 20.93 -14.73
N ALA A 655 -5.51 22.16 -14.22
CA ALA A 655 -6.51 23.19 -14.49
C ALA A 655 -6.57 23.61 -15.97
N GLU A 656 -5.44 23.57 -16.67
CA GLU A 656 -5.40 23.74 -18.13
C GLU A 656 -6.06 22.58 -18.86
N LEU A 657 -5.75 21.34 -18.50
CA LEU A 657 -6.41 20.16 -19.08
C LEU A 657 -7.93 20.21 -18.88
N LYS A 658 -8.38 20.55 -17.67
CA LYS A 658 -9.81 20.68 -17.35
C LYS A 658 -10.50 21.75 -18.20
N ARG A 659 -9.87 22.92 -18.39
CA ARG A 659 -10.39 23.97 -19.27
C ARG A 659 -10.45 23.51 -20.73
N PHE A 660 -9.45 22.77 -21.19
CA PHE A 660 -9.43 22.21 -22.53
C PHE A 660 -10.60 21.22 -22.73
N LEU A 661 -10.78 20.26 -21.81
CA LEU A 661 -11.89 19.30 -21.85
C LEU A 661 -13.24 20.00 -21.84
N HIS A 662 -13.39 21.08 -21.07
CA HIS A 662 -14.63 21.84 -21.04
C HIS A 662 -15.01 22.41 -22.42
N GLY A 663 -14.10 23.15 -23.05
CA GLY A 663 -14.38 23.78 -24.34
C GLY A 663 -14.45 22.82 -25.53
N HIS A 664 -13.77 21.66 -25.46
CA HIS A 664 -13.62 20.76 -26.62
C HIS A 664 -14.40 19.44 -26.51
N LEU A 665 -14.77 19.02 -25.30
CA LEU A 665 -15.52 17.79 -25.06
C LEU A 665 -16.93 18.09 -24.55
N TYR A 666 -17.07 18.78 -23.41
CA TYR A 666 -18.40 18.98 -22.79
C TYR A 666 -19.26 19.97 -23.57
N GLU A 667 -18.65 21.01 -24.16
CA GLU A 667 -19.35 21.98 -25.02
C GLU A 667 -19.49 21.51 -26.49
N HIS A 668 -19.03 20.30 -26.81
CA HIS A 668 -19.14 19.77 -28.17
C HIS A 668 -20.61 19.58 -28.57
N GLU A 669 -20.98 20.03 -29.78
CA GLU A 669 -22.38 20.04 -30.25
C GLU A 669 -23.09 18.69 -30.13
N ARG A 670 -22.40 17.59 -30.50
CA ARG A 670 -22.89 16.21 -30.33
C ARG A 670 -23.26 15.88 -28.88
N VAL A 671 -22.38 16.22 -27.92
CA VAL A 671 -22.63 15.98 -26.48
C VAL A 671 -23.80 16.84 -26.03
N LEU A 672 -23.80 18.14 -26.35
CA LEU A 672 -24.88 19.05 -26.00
C LEU A 672 -26.24 18.63 -26.57
N ALA A 673 -26.29 18.08 -27.79
CA ALA A 673 -27.52 17.60 -28.40
C ALA A 673 -28.12 16.41 -27.65
N VAL A 674 -27.28 15.47 -27.22
CA VAL A 674 -27.70 14.33 -26.39
C VAL A 674 -28.14 14.84 -25.00
N MET A 675 -27.39 15.74 -24.39
CA MET A 675 -27.73 16.32 -23.08
C MET A 675 -29.05 17.10 -23.10
N ARG A 676 -29.38 17.83 -24.17
CA ARG A 676 -30.68 18.51 -24.31
C ARG A 676 -31.85 17.52 -24.30
N ARG A 677 -31.72 16.38 -24.97
CA ARG A 677 -32.75 15.33 -24.96
C ARG A 677 -32.89 14.69 -23.58
N ALA A 678 -31.77 14.40 -22.93
CA ALA A 678 -31.75 13.89 -21.56
C ALA A 678 -32.46 14.82 -20.56
N ARG A 679 -32.23 16.14 -20.67
CA ARG A 679 -32.95 17.14 -19.87
C ARG A 679 -34.46 17.10 -20.13
N GLY A 680 -34.88 17.07 -21.39
CA GLY A 680 -36.31 16.94 -21.74
C GLY A 680 -36.99 15.73 -21.08
N ILE A 681 -36.33 14.56 -21.08
CA ILE A 681 -36.83 13.35 -20.43
C ILE A 681 -37.04 13.57 -18.92
N VAL A 682 -36.04 14.12 -18.23
CA VAL A 682 -36.12 14.35 -16.77
C VAL A 682 -37.22 15.36 -16.42
N ALA A 683 -37.31 16.46 -17.17
CA ALA A 683 -38.34 17.48 -16.99
C ALA A 683 -39.76 16.92 -17.15
N GLU A 684 -39.98 16.13 -18.21
CA GLU A 684 -41.28 15.52 -18.48
C GLU A 684 -41.65 14.45 -17.46
N LEU A 685 -40.70 13.60 -17.05
CA LEU A 685 -40.92 12.63 -15.96
C LEU A 685 -41.34 13.34 -14.67
N PHE A 686 -40.60 14.38 -14.28
CA PHE A 686 -40.92 15.15 -13.07
C PHE A 686 -42.30 15.81 -13.16
N ALA A 687 -42.61 16.47 -14.28
CA ALA A 687 -43.89 17.12 -14.49
C ALA A 687 -45.07 16.13 -14.43
N ARG A 688 -44.93 14.94 -15.03
CA ARG A 688 -45.98 13.92 -15.04
C ARG A 688 -46.23 13.32 -13.68
N TYR A 689 -45.19 12.93 -12.94
CA TYR A 689 -45.36 12.42 -11.57
C TYR A 689 -45.90 13.48 -10.61
N ARG A 690 -45.58 14.76 -10.84
CA ARG A 690 -46.14 15.85 -10.05
C ARG A 690 -47.62 16.10 -10.37
N ALA A 691 -48.01 16.01 -11.64
CA ALA A 691 -49.40 16.15 -12.05
C ALA A 691 -50.27 14.99 -11.57
N ASP A 692 -49.74 13.77 -11.58
CA ASP A 692 -50.42 12.57 -11.10
C ASP A 692 -49.46 11.64 -10.32
N PRO A 693 -49.40 11.79 -8.98
CA PRO A 693 -48.60 10.93 -8.13
C PRO A 693 -49.02 9.45 -8.17
N SER A 694 -50.22 9.10 -8.65
CA SER A 694 -50.66 7.70 -8.75
C SER A 694 -49.82 6.88 -9.73
N LEU A 695 -49.12 7.56 -10.65
CA LEU A 695 -48.20 6.96 -11.62
C LEU A 695 -46.90 6.42 -10.99
N LEU A 696 -46.57 6.83 -9.76
CA LEU A 696 -45.42 6.30 -9.03
C LEU A 696 -45.71 4.88 -8.51
N PRO A 697 -44.67 4.04 -8.33
CA PRO A 697 -44.79 2.79 -7.59
C PRO A 697 -45.33 3.03 -6.17
N GLU A 698 -46.07 2.06 -5.63
CA GLU A 698 -46.77 2.18 -4.33
C GLU A 698 -45.87 2.66 -3.19
N GLU A 699 -44.69 2.05 -3.05
CA GLU A 699 -43.68 2.40 -2.04
C GLU A 699 -43.22 3.87 -2.13
N HIS A 700 -43.25 4.47 -3.32
CA HIS A 700 -42.89 5.87 -3.54
C HIS A 700 -44.09 6.82 -3.37
N ARG A 701 -45.33 6.36 -3.62
CA ARG A 701 -46.55 7.16 -3.41
C ARG A 701 -46.74 7.54 -1.96
N GLU A 702 -46.58 6.59 -1.04
CA GLU A 702 -46.70 6.84 0.41
C GLU A 702 -45.69 7.90 0.89
N ARG A 703 -44.55 8.01 0.21
CA ARG A 703 -43.52 9.01 0.52
C ARG A 703 -43.86 10.40 0.00
N VAL A 704 -44.69 10.53 -1.03
CA VAL A 704 -45.13 11.85 -1.56
C VAL A 704 -45.95 12.58 -0.50
N ASP A 705 -46.81 11.89 0.24
CA ASP A 705 -47.62 12.51 1.30
C ASP A 705 -46.75 13.14 2.40
N ARG A 706 -45.56 12.57 2.65
CA ARG A 706 -44.62 13.04 3.67
C ARG A 706 -43.61 14.07 3.15
N LEU A 707 -43.09 13.87 1.94
CA LEU A 707 -41.93 14.61 1.41
C LEU A 707 -42.27 15.50 0.20
N GLY A 708 -43.51 15.44 -0.30
CA GLY A 708 -43.96 16.18 -1.48
C GLY A 708 -43.10 15.88 -2.71
N GLU A 709 -42.76 16.92 -3.45
CA GLU A 709 -41.96 16.88 -4.67
C GLU A 709 -40.56 16.28 -4.46
N ARG A 710 -40.05 16.27 -3.23
CA ARG A 710 -38.77 15.61 -2.93
C ARG A 710 -38.85 14.09 -3.13
N ALA A 711 -39.99 13.44 -2.85
CA ALA A 711 -40.15 12.01 -3.10
C ALA A 711 -40.10 11.68 -4.60
N ILE A 712 -40.62 12.57 -5.44
CA ILE A 712 -40.55 12.46 -6.91
C ILE A 712 -39.08 12.57 -7.36
N ALA A 713 -38.36 13.57 -6.85
CA ALA A 713 -36.95 13.75 -7.17
C ALA A 713 -36.09 12.55 -6.69
N ASP A 714 -36.35 12.04 -5.48
CA ASP A 714 -35.67 10.84 -4.95
C ASP A 714 -35.88 9.62 -5.87
N TYR A 715 -37.11 9.44 -6.39
CA TYR A 715 -37.42 8.36 -7.32
C TYR A 715 -36.72 8.52 -8.67
N ILE A 716 -36.79 9.71 -9.29
CA ILE A 716 -36.15 9.99 -10.58
C ILE A 716 -34.63 9.85 -10.48
N ALA A 717 -34.00 10.39 -9.43
CA ALA A 717 -32.57 10.24 -9.20
C ALA A 717 -32.16 8.76 -9.01
N GLY A 718 -33.07 7.95 -8.47
CA GLY A 718 -32.90 6.51 -8.31
C GLY A 718 -32.96 5.70 -9.61
N MET A 719 -33.39 6.27 -10.73
CA MET A 719 -33.49 5.56 -12.01
C MET A 719 -32.11 5.35 -12.66
N THR A 720 -32.00 4.35 -13.54
CA THR A 720 -30.89 4.23 -14.50
C THR A 720 -31.26 4.95 -15.79
N ASP A 721 -30.30 5.24 -16.67
CA ASP A 721 -30.56 5.95 -17.93
C ASP A 721 -31.59 5.19 -18.78
N ARG A 722 -31.39 3.87 -18.93
CA ARG A 722 -32.29 3.00 -19.69
C ARG A 722 -33.69 2.95 -19.09
N PHE A 723 -33.79 2.91 -17.76
CA PHE A 723 -35.08 2.91 -17.09
C PHE A 723 -35.81 4.25 -17.27
N ALA A 724 -35.10 5.37 -17.15
CA ALA A 724 -35.69 6.69 -17.33
C ALA A 724 -36.24 6.89 -18.75
N VAL A 725 -35.50 6.47 -19.79
CA VAL A 725 -35.99 6.48 -21.18
C VAL A 725 -37.24 5.61 -21.32
N ARG A 726 -37.19 4.36 -20.85
CA ARG A 726 -38.32 3.42 -20.97
C ARG A 726 -39.57 3.95 -20.26
N GLU A 727 -39.39 4.51 -19.08
CA GLU A 727 -40.47 5.05 -18.27
C GLU A 727 -41.09 6.30 -18.90
N HIS A 728 -40.27 7.16 -19.51
CA HIS A 728 -40.73 8.33 -20.26
C HIS A 728 -41.60 7.94 -21.46
N LEU A 729 -41.18 6.93 -22.24
CA LEU A 729 -41.97 6.37 -23.35
C LEU A 729 -43.28 5.74 -22.88
N ARG A 730 -43.22 4.92 -21.82
CA ARG A 730 -44.40 4.27 -21.22
C ARG A 730 -45.45 5.30 -20.83
N LEU A 731 -45.03 6.38 -20.16
CA LEU A 731 -45.93 7.46 -19.75
C LEU A 731 -46.43 8.28 -20.93
N ALA A 732 -45.75 8.25 -22.08
CA ALA A 732 -46.15 8.96 -23.30
C ALA A 732 -47.13 8.14 -24.18
N GLY A 733 -47.45 6.91 -23.77
CA GLY A 733 -48.32 6.01 -24.54
C GLY A 733 -47.62 5.36 -25.73
N ALA A 734 -46.28 5.40 -25.79
CA ALA A 734 -45.49 4.70 -26.80
C ALA A 734 -45.11 3.29 -26.33
N ASP A 735 -45.02 2.33 -27.24
CA ASP A 735 -44.58 0.95 -26.95
C ASP A 735 -43.09 0.95 -26.59
N PRO A 736 -42.70 0.63 -25.33
CA PRO A 736 -41.32 0.64 -24.91
C PRO A 736 -40.47 -0.51 -25.49
N ASP A 737 -41.09 -1.57 -26.00
CA ASP A 737 -40.40 -2.76 -26.52
C ASP A 737 -40.29 -2.77 -28.07
N GLY A 738 -41.01 -1.86 -28.76
CA GLY A 738 -41.01 -1.72 -30.22
C GLY A 738 -39.86 -0.87 -30.80
N LEU A 739 -39.21 -0.06 -29.96
CA LEU A 739 -38.00 0.71 -30.31
C LEU A 739 -36.87 0.17 -29.45
N GLY A 740 -35.90 -0.53 -30.05
CA GLY A 740 -34.71 -0.96 -29.32
C GLY A 740 -34.12 0.24 -28.57
N GLY A 741 -33.99 0.15 -27.24
CA GLY A 741 -33.77 1.30 -26.34
C GLY A 741 -32.52 2.16 -26.61
N GLY A 742 -31.76 1.90 -27.67
CA GLY A 742 -30.70 2.76 -28.19
C GLY A 742 -31.16 3.83 -29.19
N ASP A 743 -32.35 3.71 -29.81
CA ASP A 743 -32.71 4.58 -30.95
C ASP A 743 -33.28 5.95 -30.54
N VAL A 744 -33.83 6.06 -29.32
CA VAL A 744 -34.50 7.28 -28.82
C VAL A 744 -33.52 8.42 -28.52
N LEU A 745 -32.27 8.09 -28.20
CA LEU A 745 -31.17 9.06 -28.05
C LEU A 745 -30.19 9.03 -29.25
N GLY A 746 -30.28 8.04 -30.15
CA GLY A 746 -29.35 7.80 -31.25
C GLY A 746 -29.82 8.21 -32.66
N ALA A 747 -31.09 8.52 -32.90
CA ALA A 747 -31.58 8.86 -34.24
C ALA A 747 -31.05 10.21 -34.77
N ALA A 748 -29.85 10.19 -35.35
CA ALA A 748 -29.29 11.19 -36.24
C ALA A 748 -28.20 10.58 -37.16
N SER A 749 -28.33 9.32 -37.58
CA SER A 749 -27.40 8.69 -38.54
C SER A 749 -27.97 8.43 -39.93
N GLU A 750 -29.17 8.90 -40.26
CA GLU A 750 -29.70 8.80 -41.63
C GLU A 750 -30.11 10.18 -42.17
N ALA A 751 -29.11 10.93 -42.60
CA ALA A 751 -29.21 11.77 -43.78
C ALA A 751 -27.85 11.81 -44.47
N SER A 752 -27.71 11.04 -45.55
CA SER A 752 -26.67 11.20 -46.57
C SER A 752 -27.23 10.75 -47.91
N PRO A 753 -26.79 11.32 -49.04
CA PRO A 753 -25.87 12.45 -49.22
C PRO A 753 -26.57 13.79 -49.42
#